data_AF-A0A1B8CIU2-F1
#
_entry.id   AF-A0A1B8CIU2-F1
#
_cell.length_a   1.000
_cell.length_b   1.000
_cell.length_c   1.000
_cell.angle_alpha   90.00
_cell.angle_beta   90.00
_cell.angle_gamma   90.00
#
_symmetry.space_group_name_H-M   'P 1'
#
loop_
_entity.id
_entity.type
_entity.pdbx_description
1 polymer ?
#
loop_
_entity_poly.entity_id
_entity_poly.type
_entity_poly.pdbx_seq_one_letter_code
_entity_poly.pdbx_strand_id
1 'polypeptide(L)'
;MRIAVVAALAATLPIAHAAPQLASSPAIIQGRTPADSQVLHNVQLQYCPLACEYAGPNTVSWTTYHSYDELALCNNTVLFTLNVRGSTLEPRIKACSTTGGGPRMQAGAFYGLRHNNVTKSPSPEIITQMFAPAARKIASKDGSCGATLRKATVEIETKWSSQQGTSSTDELSAALSQLEKYFRNAAGCGSALMFSRSKNSVVGAFAGGDLAKSTVADLIKGSDELTGITLPGQYAVQACDAQGNEPAFDTRFGLFADLNGNAASVQTFLKDYSAAVGKCVDLKDLETGDGPVSKSVTVLGSSITVDGAVLKNTTSNSTTFKQSRSVQARALCRDTKVYPANTCASLAQTCGISGSDFAKYNSQKANLCSTLMPGQYVCCSAGDLADHTPQPLPGGDCFPYTIQKNDICWESPTPLTLTSRALRKHICLSSGNPPMPAQDPTTLCGPWVVGTTRPANYDDVAKLNSCPLNACCDIWGQCGTTDEFCTKSEVDGHPGTARPLTNGCISNCGTDIFDFKLFTHIHFAFATISTDFKVTIAADVKDQFDKMVAIDSKGSKKILSFGDWSFSTDYDTAPIFSKSVSPANREIFATNVVKFLNDNKLDGLDFDWEYPGATDIPNSVPGSPDDGANYLAFLKSVKSKLATDKTLSIALPSSYWYLRGLPVQEIAKVVNYFVFMTYDLHGQWDYGSKWSNPGCPTGNCLRSHVNLTETLNALSMLTKAGARGNQIMLGVASYGRSFKMKNPACTGLDCWFTGSPSVSDADPGICTGEPGYISNAELKCRNARWRGSTHRAP
;
A
#
# COMPACT_ATOMS: atom_id res chain seq x y z
N MET A 1 -61.08 28.11 -35.48
CA MET A 1 -61.74 29.36 -35.07
C MET A 1 -62.35 29.11 -33.69
N ARG A 2 -61.81 29.76 -32.64
CA ARG A 2 -62.39 30.12 -31.32
C ARG A 2 -63.02 29.03 -30.41
N ILE A 3 -62.46 28.81 -29.20
CA ILE A 3 -63.00 29.19 -27.84
C ILE A 3 -64.04 28.17 -27.31
N ALA A 4 -64.19 27.78 -26.04
CA ALA A 4 -63.45 27.73 -24.77
C ALA A 4 -64.45 27.10 -23.73
N VAL A 5 -63.95 26.51 -22.61
CA VAL A 5 -64.44 26.69 -21.19
C VAL A 5 -65.91 26.26 -20.88
N VAL A 6 -66.34 25.56 -19.80
CA VAL A 6 -65.85 25.10 -18.48
C VAL A 6 -66.99 24.30 -17.77
N ALA A 7 -66.63 23.41 -16.82
CA ALA A 7 -67.39 22.90 -15.64
C ALA A 7 -68.74 22.17 -15.81
N ALA A 8 -69.30 21.42 -14.85
CA ALA A 8 -68.90 20.52 -13.74
C ALA A 8 -70.21 20.21 -12.96
N LEU A 9 -70.21 19.14 -12.15
CA LEU A 9 -71.23 18.70 -11.16
C LEU A 9 -72.51 18.02 -11.71
N ALA A 10 -73.13 17.02 -11.07
CA ALA A 10 -72.81 16.10 -9.96
C ALA A 10 -74.00 15.12 -9.79
N ALA A 11 -73.79 14.08 -8.96
CA ALA A 11 -74.78 13.30 -8.19
C ALA A 11 -75.35 12.00 -8.84
N THR A 12 -74.88 10.79 -8.49
CA THR A 12 -75.24 9.88 -7.35
C THR A 12 -76.44 8.97 -7.66
N LEU A 13 -76.58 7.67 -7.37
CA LEU A 13 -75.96 6.61 -6.52
C LEU A 13 -76.72 5.27 -6.92
N PRO A 14 -76.74 4.13 -6.19
CA PRO A 14 -75.76 3.02 -6.13
C PRO A 14 -76.41 1.60 -6.22
N ILE A 15 -75.64 0.50 -6.32
CA ILE A 15 -75.99 -0.79 -5.66
C ILE A 15 -74.70 -1.51 -5.22
N ALA A 16 -74.66 -1.93 -3.94
CA ALA A 16 -73.60 -2.69 -3.28
C ALA A 16 -74.19 -3.95 -2.62
N HIS A 17 -73.39 -5.02 -2.47
CA HIS A 17 -73.50 -6.15 -1.49
C HIS A 17 -72.08 -6.79 -1.39
N ALA A 18 -71.26 -6.57 -0.34
CA ALA A 18 -71.12 -7.30 0.97
C ALA A 18 -70.52 -8.73 0.83
N ALA A 19 -69.50 -9.25 1.55
CA ALA A 19 -68.73 -8.95 2.79
C ALA A 19 -67.38 -9.80 2.77
N PRO A 20 -66.40 -9.78 3.73
CA PRO A 20 -66.43 -9.37 5.15
C PRO A 20 -65.32 -8.39 5.62
N GLN A 21 -65.50 -7.84 6.83
CA GLN A 21 -64.61 -6.90 7.52
C GLN A 21 -63.60 -7.59 8.45
N LEU A 22 -62.36 -7.09 8.47
CA LEU A 22 -61.49 -6.98 9.66
C LEU A 22 -60.51 -5.80 9.48
N ALA A 23 -60.14 -5.21 10.59
CA ALA A 23 -59.83 -3.79 10.75
C ALA A 23 -58.36 -3.35 10.57
N SER A 24 -58.24 -2.05 10.31
CA SER A 24 -57.22 -1.08 10.77
C SER A 24 -55.95 -0.80 9.95
N SER A 25 -55.84 0.50 9.62
CA SER A 25 -54.64 1.35 9.43
C SER A 25 -54.13 1.62 8.00
N PRO A 26 -54.26 2.88 7.50
CA PRO A 26 -53.60 3.32 6.28
C PRO A 26 -52.10 3.51 6.53
N ALA A 27 -51.28 3.00 5.61
CA ALA A 27 -49.83 3.21 5.59
C ALA A 27 -49.51 4.69 5.37
N ILE A 28 -49.29 5.40 6.47
CA ILE A 28 -48.62 6.70 6.48
C ILE A 28 -47.15 6.41 6.13
N ILE A 29 -46.72 6.82 4.92
CA ILE A 29 -45.30 7.03 4.65
C ILE A 29 -44.89 8.21 5.54
N GLN A 30 -44.45 7.91 6.76
CA GLN A 30 -43.81 8.89 7.61
C GLN A 30 -42.49 9.25 6.93
N GLY A 31 -42.49 10.46 6.36
CA GLY A 31 -41.28 11.13 5.96
C GLY A 31 -40.26 11.14 7.10
N ARG A 32 -38.99 11.02 6.69
CA ARG A 32 -37.83 11.36 7.51
C ARG A 32 -38.14 12.65 8.27
N THR A 33 -38.11 12.57 9.60
CA THR A 33 -38.28 13.77 10.42
C THR A 33 -37.04 14.67 10.25
N PRO A 34 -37.16 15.99 10.43
CA PRO A 34 -36.02 16.92 10.45
C PRO A 34 -34.93 16.59 11.50
N ALA A 35 -35.20 15.64 12.42
CA ALA A 35 -34.22 15.15 13.39
C ALA A 35 -33.16 14.22 12.77
N ASP A 36 -33.47 13.52 11.67
CA ASP A 36 -32.49 12.67 10.96
C ASP A 36 -31.41 13.49 10.23
N SER A 37 -31.66 14.78 9.99
CA SER A 37 -30.66 15.69 9.39
C SER A 37 -29.72 16.32 10.42
N GLN A 38 -29.98 16.17 11.73
CA GLN A 38 -29.11 16.70 12.77
C GLN A 38 -28.01 15.71 13.20
N VAL A 39 -28.20 14.41 12.98
CA VAL A 39 -27.22 13.37 13.38
C VAL A 39 -26.03 13.28 12.42
N LEU A 40 -26.19 13.70 11.16
CA LEU A 40 -25.08 13.83 10.19
C LEU A 40 -24.40 15.20 10.21
N HIS A 41 -24.87 16.14 11.03
CA HIS A 41 -24.38 17.52 11.07
C HIS A 41 -23.29 17.78 12.12
N ASN A 42 -22.88 16.76 12.89
CA ASN A 42 -21.93 16.91 14.00
C ASN A 42 -20.78 15.88 13.98
N VAL A 43 -20.30 15.46 12.81
CA VAL A 43 -18.91 14.93 12.74
C VAL A 43 -18.00 16.15 12.77
N GLN A 44 -17.78 16.66 13.98
CA GLN A 44 -16.85 17.73 14.28
C GLN A 44 -15.51 17.40 13.60
N LEU A 45 -15.03 18.29 12.72
CA LEU A 45 -13.69 18.29 12.15
C LEU A 45 -12.68 18.04 13.27
N GLN A 46 -12.23 16.81 13.41
CA GLN A 46 -11.33 16.45 14.49
C GLN A 46 -9.92 16.80 14.02
N TYR A 47 -9.54 18.07 14.17
CA TYR A 47 -8.19 18.58 13.85
C TYR A 47 -7.10 17.79 14.57
N CYS A 48 -7.41 17.30 15.77
CA CYS A 48 -6.54 16.45 16.56
C CYS A 48 -6.90 14.97 16.44
N PRO A 49 -5.89 14.09 16.44
CA PRO A 49 -6.12 12.65 16.39
C PRO A 49 -6.80 12.15 17.66
N LEU A 50 -7.34 10.92 17.61
CA LEU A 50 -7.85 10.22 18.78
C LEU A 50 -6.81 10.20 19.90
N ALA A 51 -7.24 10.37 21.15
CA ALA A 51 -6.30 10.28 22.26
C ALA A 51 -5.69 8.87 22.35
N CYS A 52 -4.41 8.80 22.71
CA CYS A 52 -3.66 7.55 22.74
C CYS A 52 -4.29 6.52 23.70
N GLU A 53 -5.06 6.96 24.70
CA GLU A 53 -5.82 6.09 25.60
C GLU A 53 -6.92 5.28 24.88
N TYR A 54 -7.53 5.84 23.83
CA TYR A 54 -8.55 5.17 23.02
C TYR A 54 -7.96 4.50 21.79
N ALA A 55 -6.97 5.13 21.15
CA ALA A 55 -6.32 4.59 19.95
C ALA A 55 -5.53 3.30 20.27
N GLY A 56 -5.13 3.12 21.53
CA GLY A 56 -4.36 1.98 21.99
C GLY A 56 -2.88 2.05 21.60
N PRO A 57 -2.05 1.10 22.07
CA PRO A 57 -0.61 1.12 21.84
C PRO A 57 -0.20 0.69 20.42
N ASN A 58 -1.13 0.12 19.64
CA ASN A 58 -0.87 -0.28 18.27
C ASN A 58 -1.00 0.93 17.34
N THR A 59 0.08 1.31 16.66
CA THR A 59 0.11 2.46 15.77
C THR A 59 -0.76 2.27 14.51
N VAL A 60 -1.16 1.03 14.18
CA VAL A 60 -2.06 0.75 13.05
C VAL A 60 -3.41 1.45 13.23
N SER A 61 -3.93 1.50 14.47
CA SER A 61 -5.23 2.10 14.81
C SER A 61 -5.17 3.62 15.05
N TRP A 62 -4.01 4.24 14.88
CA TRP A 62 -3.85 5.68 15.04
C TRP A 62 -4.38 6.45 13.83
N THR A 63 -4.78 7.70 14.05
CA THR A 63 -5.28 8.59 13.00
C THR A 63 -4.19 8.85 11.97
N THR A 64 -4.51 8.73 10.68
CA THR A 64 -3.54 8.91 9.59
C THR A 64 -3.61 10.33 9.03
N TYR A 65 -2.46 10.95 8.85
CA TYR A 65 -2.24 12.26 8.22
C TYR A 65 -1.36 12.09 6.96
N HIS A 66 -1.45 13.03 6.02
CA HIS A 66 -0.78 12.95 4.72
C HIS A 66 0.26 14.06 4.48
N SER A 67 0.41 14.97 5.42
CA SER A 67 1.49 15.96 5.42
C SER A 67 1.78 16.44 6.85
N TYR A 68 2.95 17.04 7.04
CA TYR A 68 3.27 17.72 8.30
C TYR A 68 2.35 18.92 8.55
N ASP A 69 1.90 19.62 7.51
CA ASP A 69 0.97 20.75 7.63
C ASP A 69 -0.38 20.32 8.19
N GLU A 70 -0.88 19.15 7.78
CA GLU A 70 -2.15 18.60 8.29
C GLU A 70 -2.02 18.21 9.77
N LEU A 71 -0.90 17.57 10.15
CA LEU A 71 -0.58 17.29 11.55
C LEU A 71 -0.44 18.58 12.36
N ALA A 72 0.07 19.65 11.73
CA ALA A 72 0.32 20.94 12.36
C ALA A 72 -0.96 21.63 12.84
N LEU A 73 -2.11 21.36 12.21
CA LEU A 73 -3.43 21.88 12.59
C LEU A 73 -3.89 21.42 13.97
N CYS A 74 -3.34 20.33 14.52
CA CYS A 74 -3.62 19.93 15.88
C CYS A 74 -2.81 20.77 16.88
N ASN A 75 -3.53 21.46 17.77
CA ASN A 75 -2.93 22.26 18.85
C ASN A 75 -2.61 21.43 20.12
N ASN A 76 -3.06 20.18 20.21
CA ASN A 76 -2.71 19.28 21.31
C ASN A 76 -1.34 18.66 21.07
N THR A 77 -0.69 18.22 22.15
CA THR A 77 0.52 17.39 22.02
C THR A 77 0.14 16.05 21.40
N VAL A 78 0.87 15.65 20.37
CA VAL A 78 0.63 14.42 19.62
C VAL A 78 1.87 13.54 19.65
N LEU A 79 1.65 12.23 19.80
CA LEU A 79 2.63 11.19 19.55
C LEU A 79 2.39 10.67 18.13
N PHE A 80 3.43 10.53 17.32
CA PHE A 80 3.27 10.07 15.94
C PHE A 80 4.44 9.20 15.46
N THR A 81 4.15 8.39 14.46
CA THR A 81 5.12 7.55 13.75
C THR A 81 4.97 7.71 12.25
N LEU A 82 6.07 7.50 11.53
CA LEU A 82 6.16 7.56 10.07
C LEU A 82 7.34 6.71 9.59
N ASN A 83 7.37 6.40 8.29
CA ASN A 83 8.54 5.76 7.68
C ASN A 83 9.68 6.77 7.56
N VAL A 84 10.68 6.69 8.43
CA VAL A 84 11.81 7.63 8.42
C VAL A 84 12.65 7.56 7.14
N ARG A 85 12.59 6.45 6.39
CA ARG A 85 13.32 6.28 5.13
C ARG A 85 12.57 6.82 3.91
N GLY A 86 11.26 7.01 4.01
CA GLY A 86 10.39 7.52 2.94
C GLY A 86 10.57 9.01 2.66
N SER A 87 9.77 9.54 1.73
CA SER A 87 9.78 10.96 1.36
C SER A 87 9.49 11.88 2.55
N THR A 88 10.27 12.97 2.66
CA THR A 88 10.01 14.07 3.60
C THR A 88 8.99 15.08 3.07
N LEU A 89 8.69 15.05 1.76
CA LEU A 89 7.73 15.95 1.10
C LEU A 89 6.29 15.44 1.21
N GLU A 90 6.09 14.12 1.19
CA GLU A 90 4.76 13.49 1.29
C GLU A 90 4.74 12.36 2.34
N PRO A 91 4.99 12.67 3.62
CA PRO A 91 5.07 11.66 4.66
C PRO A 91 3.68 11.06 4.95
N ARG A 92 3.62 9.74 5.10
CA ARG A 92 2.45 9.06 5.69
C ARG A 92 2.65 8.98 7.20
N ILE A 93 1.87 9.77 7.93
CA ILE A 93 2.01 9.94 9.38
C ILE A 93 0.86 9.24 10.08
N LYS A 94 1.12 8.51 11.15
CA LYS A 94 0.10 7.98 12.07
C LYS A 94 0.27 8.61 13.44
N ALA A 95 -0.79 9.19 14.00
CA ALA A 95 -0.72 9.99 15.22
C ALA A 95 -1.86 9.71 16.22
N CYS A 96 -1.58 9.91 17.51
CA CYS A 96 -2.54 9.97 18.60
C CYS A 96 -2.23 11.15 19.53
N SER A 97 -3.22 11.68 20.26
CA SER A 97 -3.06 12.89 21.09
C SER A 97 -2.97 12.59 22.60
N THR A 98 -2.39 13.52 23.37
CA THR A 98 -2.39 13.49 24.84
C THR A 98 -3.77 13.72 25.44
N THR A 99 -4.58 14.52 24.75
CA THR A 99 -5.92 14.92 25.16
C THR A 99 -6.84 14.95 23.94
N GLY A 100 -8.04 14.41 24.12
CA GLY A 100 -9.03 14.32 23.07
C GLY A 100 -10.08 13.32 23.53
N GLY A 101 -11.33 13.75 23.66
CA GLY A 101 -12.40 12.81 23.94
C GLY A 101 -12.36 11.67 22.92
N GLY A 102 -12.63 10.45 23.38
CA GLY A 102 -12.97 9.35 22.47
C GLY A 102 -14.07 9.81 21.51
N PRO A 103 -14.29 9.12 20.39
CA PRO A 103 -15.24 9.58 19.41
C PRO A 103 -16.56 9.89 20.13
N ARG A 104 -17.00 11.17 20.13
CA ARG A 104 -18.41 11.51 20.34
C ARG A 104 -19.17 11.07 19.09
N MET A 105 -18.99 9.81 18.69
CA MET A 105 -19.92 9.13 17.83
C MET A 105 -21.12 8.84 18.72
N GLN A 106 -22.19 9.64 18.58
CA GLN A 106 -23.51 9.08 18.78
C GLN A 106 -23.56 7.76 18.01
N ALA A 107 -24.11 6.71 18.63
CA ALA A 107 -24.05 5.30 18.26
C ALA A 107 -24.57 4.90 16.84
N GLY A 108 -24.53 5.79 15.85
CA GLY A 108 -24.96 5.56 14.47
C GLY A 108 -23.86 5.06 13.50
N ALA A 109 -22.58 5.12 13.86
CA ALA A 109 -21.48 4.79 12.93
C ALA A 109 -21.23 3.27 12.72
N PHE A 110 -21.98 2.39 13.41
CA PHE A 110 -21.96 0.94 13.16
C PHE A 110 -23.08 0.44 12.23
N TYR A 111 -23.93 1.32 11.69
CA TYR A 111 -24.98 0.91 10.76
C TYR A 111 -24.49 0.81 9.32
N GLY A 112 -23.60 -0.16 9.09
CA GLY A 112 -23.19 -0.66 7.77
C GLY A 112 -23.56 -2.13 7.52
N LEU A 113 -24.21 -2.80 8.48
CA LEU A 113 -24.66 -4.19 8.33
C LEU A 113 -26.19 -4.27 8.39
N ARG A 114 -26.87 -3.91 7.30
CA ARG A 114 -28.24 -4.38 7.05
C ARG A 114 -28.22 -5.45 5.97
N HIS A 115 -27.75 -6.64 6.36
CA HIS A 115 -28.23 -7.89 5.77
C HIS A 115 -28.30 -9.09 6.72
N ASN A 116 -27.98 -8.96 8.01
CA ASN A 116 -28.15 -10.05 8.97
C ASN A 116 -29.15 -9.70 10.07
N ASN A 117 -30.16 -10.56 10.22
CA ASN A 117 -31.25 -10.52 11.20
C ASN A 117 -30.74 -10.55 12.66
N VAL A 118 -30.25 -9.42 13.18
CA VAL A 118 -29.96 -9.25 14.62
C VAL A 118 -30.92 -8.20 15.17
N THR A 119 -32.03 -8.65 15.74
CA THR A 119 -33.11 -7.80 16.28
C THR A 119 -32.90 -7.36 17.73
N LYS A 120 -31.65 -7.30 18.21
CA LYS A 120 -31.33 -6.71 19.51
C LYS A 120 -30.14 -5.77 19.39
N SER A 121 -30.38 -4.49 19.63
CA SER A 121 -29.32 -3.54 19.95
C SER A 121 -28.47 -4.11 21.09
N PRO A 122 -27.13 -4.05 21.00
CA PRO A 122 -26.29 -4.39 22.12
C PRO A 122 -26.67 -3.53 23.33
N SER A 123 -26.74 -4.11 24.53
CA SER A 123 -27.02 -3.32 25.74
C SER A 123 -25.95 -2.23 25.91
N PRO A 124 -26.24 -1.14 26.66
CA PRO A 124 -25.24 -0.14 27.00
C PRO A 124 -23.93 -0.73 27.55
N GLU A 125 -23.97 -1.92 28.16
CA GLU A 125 -22.77 -2.64 28.62
C GLU A 125 -21.91 -3.16 27.46
N ILE A 126 -22.48 -3.60 26.34
CA ILE A 126 -21.71 -4.11 25.19
C ILE A 126 -21.05 -2.97 24.40
N ILE A 127 -21.73 -1.81 24.26
CA ILE A 127 -21.12 -0.60 23.67
C ILE A 127 -19.99 -0.08 24.57
N THR A 128 -20.21 -0.10 25.88
CA THR A 128 -19.19 0.24 26.87
C THR A 128 -18.03 -0.76 26.87
N GLN A 129 -18.24 -2.03 26.49
CA GLN A 129 -17.19 -3.03 26.28
C GLN A 129 -16.44 -2.88 24.95
N MET A 130 -17.11 -2.47 23.87
CA MET A 130 -16.48 -2.25 22.55
C MET A 130 -15.60 -1.00 22.50
N PHE A 131 -15.97 0.03 23.28
CA PHE A 131 -15.19 1.26 23.48
C PHE A 131 -14.53 1.31 24.86
N ALA A 132 -14.54 0.19 25.60
CA ALA A 132 -13.77 0.09 26.83
C ALA A 132 -12.30 0.38 26.48
N PRO A 133 -11.58 1.16 27.30
CA PRO A 133 -10.13 1.25 27.16
C PRO A 133 -9.61 -0.19 27.07
N ALA A 134 -8.87 -0.49 26.00
CA ALA A 134 -8.27 -1.80 25.82
C ALA A 134 -7.63 -2.18 27.15
N ALA A 135 -8.07 -3.29 27.75
CA ALA A 135 -7.57 -3.72 29.04
C ALA A 135 -6.04 -3.60 28.98
N ARG A 136 -5.45 -2.79 29.86
CA ARG A 136 -4.00 -2.54 29.96
C ARG A 136 -3.30 -3.88 30.11
N LYS A 137 -3.05 -4.59 29.01
CA LYS A 137 -1.92 -5.49 28.91
C LYS A 137 -0.74 -4.55 28.77
N ILE A 138 -0.19 -4.18 29.92
CA ILE A 138 1.11 -3.54 30.03
C ILE A 138 2.02 -4.30 29.07
N ALA A 139 2.54 -3.62 28.05
CA ALA A 139 3.55 -4.21 27.19
C ALA A 139 4.68 -4.67 28.13
N SER A 140 5.12 -5.91 27.90
CA SER A 140 6.14 -6.64 28.64
C SER A 140 7.11 -5.72 29.42
N LYS A 141 7.05 -5.70 30.77
CA LYS A 141 8.02 -4.97 31.61
C LYS A 141 9.45 -5.37 31.21
N ASP A 142 10.43 -4.47 31.35
CA ASP A 142 11.85 -4.77 31.07
C ASP A 142 12.25 -6.14 31.66
N GLY A 143 12.80 -7.03 30.80
CA GLY A 143 13.19 -8.41 31.16
C GLY A 143 12.13 -9.50 30.96
N SER A 144 10.89 -9.18 30.58
CA SER A 144 9.84 -10.20 30.35
C SER A 144 9.86 -10.86 28.97
N CYS A 145 10.84 -10.54 28.12
CA CYS A 145 11.14 -11.26 26.87
C CYS A 145 12.23 -12.35 27.04
N GLY A 146 12.61 -12.70 28.28
CA GLY A 146 13.67 -13.69 28.55
C GLY A 146 15.08 -13.11 28.66
N ALA A 147 15.23 -11.77 28.61
CA ALA A 147 16.51 -11.10 28.82
C ALA A 147 16.78 -10.77 30.30
N THR A 148 18.04 -10.84 30.72
CA THR A 148 18.47 -10.45 32.07
C THR A 148 18.89 -8.98 32.07
N LEU A 149 18.43 -8.19 33.06
CA LEU A 149 18.83 -6.79 33.20
C LEU A 149 20.26 -6.68 33.74
N ARG A 150 21.10 -5.88 33.09
CA ARG A 150 22.48 -5.57 33.52
C ARG A 150 22.72 -4.08 33.51
N LYS A 151 23.67 -3.61 34.33
CA LYS A 151 24.16 -2.22 34.25
C LYS A 151 25.31 -2.15 33.25
N ALA A 152 25.25 -1.16 32.37
CA ALA A 152 26.33 -0.78 31.47
C ALA A 152 26.58 0.73 31.62
N THR A 153 27.69 1.21 31.06
CA THR A 153 27.99 2.64 30.97
C THR A 153 27.97 3.00 29.50
N VAL A 154 27.28 4.08 29.15
CA VAL A 154 27.29 4.67 27.81
C VAL A 154 27.79 6.10 27.88
N GLU A 155 28.50 6.51 26.84
CA GLU A 155 28.89 7.91 26.64
C GLU A 155 27.77 8.64 25.91
N ILE A 156 27.37 9.78 26.44
CA ILE A 156 26.33 10.63 25.87
C ILE A 156 26.97 11.92 25.39
N GLU A 157 26.83 12.19 24.09
CA GLU A 157 27.17 13.45 23.46
C GLU A 157 25.89 14.29 23.29
N THR A 158 25.98 15.56 23.64
CA THR A 158 24.91 16.54 23.44
C THR A 158 25.45 17.68 22.59
N LYS A 159 24.74 18.04 21.52
CA LYS A 159 25.04 19.20 20.67
C LYS A 159 23.79 20.01 20.38
N TRP A 160 23.96 21.30 20.12
CA TRP A 160 22.88 22.23 19.80
C TRP A 160 23.33 23.36 18.87
N SER A 161 22.35 23.97 18.20
CA SER A 161 22.54 25.12 17.32
C SER A 161 22.71 26.41 18.12
N SER A 162 23.48 27.35 17.60
CA SER A 162 23.57 28.72 18.14
C SER A 162 22.33 29.59 17.86
N GLN A 163 21.47 29.18 16.92
CA GLN A 163 20.21 29.86 16.62
C GLN A 163 19.21 29.71 17.76
N GLN A 164 18.36 30.71 17.98
CA GLN A 164 17.31 30.67 19.00
C GLN A 164 16.03 30.01 18.43
N GLY A 165 15.42 29.10 19.20
CA GLY A 165 14.19 28.43 18.83
C GLY A 165 12.94 29.30 19.03
N THR A 166 11.85 28.95 18.33
CA THR A 166 10.55 29.64 18.45
C THR A 166 9.57 28.99 19.42
N SER A 167 9.86 27.76 19.87
CA SER A 167 9.06 27.04 20.87
C SER A 167 9.27 27.57 22.29
N SER A 168 8.28 27.40 23.16
CA SER A 168 8.44 27.63 24.60
C SER A 168 9.01 26.41 25.34
N THR A 169 9.49 26.62 26.56
CA THR A 169 9.95 25.54 27.45
C THR A 169 8.82 24.54 27.75
N ASP A 170 7.60 25.05 27.91
CA ASP A 170 6.43 24.21 28.16
C ASP A 170 6.06 23.34 26.95
N GLU A 171 6.25 23.85 25.73
CA GLU A 171 6.01 23.10 24.50
C GLU A 171 7.01 21.94 24.36
N LEU A 172 8.29 22.21 24.59
CA LEU A 172 9.32 21.18 24.58
C LEU A 172 9.11 20.13 25.68
N SER A 173 8.90 20.58 26.91
CA SER A 173 8.68 19.68 28.06
C SER A 173 7.45 18.80 27.86
N ALA A 174 6.37 19.33 27.24
CA ALA A 174 5.20 18.53 26.87
C ALA A 174 5.52 17.46 25.81
N ALA A 175 6.30 17.80 24.78
CA ALA A 175 6.71 16.87 23.74
C ALA A 175 7.60 15.74 24.30
N LEU A 176 8.60 16.09 25.12
CA LEU A 176 9.51 15.16 25.81
C LEU A 176 8.76 14.26 26.79
N SER A 177 7.87 14.83 27.61
CA SER A 177 7.04 14.09 28.56
C SER A 177 6.20 13.01 27.88
N GLN A 178 5.70 13.29 26.66
CA GLN A 178 4.90 12.32 25.92
C GLN A 178 5.75 11.18 25.35
N LEU A 179 6.97 11.47 24.87
CA LEU A 179 7.93 10.44 24.48
C LEU A 179 8.38 9.59 25.67
N GLU A 180 8.69 10.22 26.81
CA GLU A 180 9.06 9.53 28.04
C GLU A 180 7.97 8.52 28.43
N LYS A 181 6.70 8.96 28.47
CA LYS A 181 5.55 8.09 28.77
C LYS A 181 5.43 6.95 27.78
N TYR A 182 5.67 7.18 26.49
CA TYR A 182 5.67 6.12 25.49
C TYR A 182 6.75 5.08 25.80
N PHE A 183 8.01 5.48 25.96
CA PHE A 183 9.11 4.55 26.20
C PHE A 183 9.00 3.81 27.54
N ARG A 184 8.43 4.41 28.60
CA ARG A 184 8.15 3.69 29.86
C ARG A 184 7.11 2.58 29.71
N ASN A 185 6.21 2.70 28.74
CA ASN A 185 5.11 1.77 28.51
C ASN A 185 5.29 0.91 27.24
N ALA A 186 6.37 1.12 26.49
CA ALA A 186 6.72 0.34 25.31
C ALA A 186 7.15 -1.08 25.71
N ALA A 187 7.11 -2.02 24.75
CA ALA A 187 7.63 -3.36 24.97
C ALA A 187 9.13 -3.26 25.33
N GLY A 188 9.51 -3.91 26.43
CA GLY A 188 10.86 -3.82 26.98
C GLY A 188 12.00 -4.37 26.12
N CYS A 189 11.75 -4.87 24.90
CA CYS A 189 12.74 -5.53 24.04
C CYS A 189 12.56 -5.13 22.56
N GLY A 190 13.66 -5.12 21.79
CA GLY A 190 13.68 -4.68 20.39
C GLY A 190 13.98 -3.18 20.24
N SER A 191 14.31 -2.73 19.03
CA SER A 191 14.52 -1.31 18.72
C SER A 191 13.21 -0.53 18.93
N ALA A 192 13.25 0.78 19.10
CA ALA A 192 12.02 1.58 19.11
C ALA A 192 12.30 2.99 18.60
N LEU A 193 11.40 3.52 17.77
CA LEU A 193 11.47 4.87 17.21
C LEU A 193 10.12 5.53 17.34
N MET A 194 10.09 6.76 17.86
CA MET A 194 8.85 7.50 18.04
C MET A 194 9.08 9.01 17.95
N PHE A 195 8.09 9.72 17.43
CA PHE A 195 8.07 11.17 17.38
C PHE A 195 6.98 11.74 18.30
N SER A 196 7.20 12.96 18.76
CA SER A 196 6.22 13.75 19.49
C SER A 196 6.27 15.19 19.01
N ARG A 197 5.12 15.83 18.95
CA ARG A 197 5.00 17.25 18.61
C ARG A 197 4.12 17.94 19.64
N SER A 198 4.54 19.11 20.07
CA SER A 198 3.72 20.04 20.83
C SER A 198 3.86 21.42 20.21
N LYS A 199 2.83 21.87 19.48
CA LYS A 199 2.85 23.11 18.69
C LYS A 199 4.09 23.23 17.79
N ASN A 200 5.08 24.06 18.15
CA ASN A 200 6.28 24.28 17.35
C ASN A 200 7.44 23.35 17.72
N SER A 201 7.36 22.63 18.84
CA SER A 201 8.40 21.68 19.22
C SER A 201 8.12 20.33 18.58
N VAL A 202 9.06 19.84 17.78
CA VAL A 202 9.04 18.48 17.23
C VAL A 202 10.26 17.73 17.73
N VAL A 203 10.04 16.57 18.35
CA VAL A 203 11.08 15.73 18.93
C VAL A 203 10.95 14.32 18.40
N GLY A 204 12.07 13.70 18.02
CA GLY A 204 12.16 12.31 17.62
C GLY A 204 13.18 11.58 18.47
N ALA A 205 12.86 10.35 18.88
CA ALA A 205 13.77 9.53 19.66
C ALA A 205 13.87 8.10 19.10
N PHE A 206 15.09 7.57 19.09
CA PHE A 206 15.46 6.22 18.70
C PHE A 206 16.14 5.51 19.89
N ALA A 207 15.75 4.26 20.13
CA ALA A 207 16.34 3.37 21.10
C ALA A 207 16.76 2.06 20.43
N GLY A 208 18.01 1.67 20.62
CA GLY A 208 18.53 0.39 20.18
C GLY A 208 17.89 -0.81 20.88
N GLY A 209 18.07 -1.98 20.28
CA GLY A 209 17.44 -3.24 20.70
C GLY A 209 17.76 -3.69 22.12
N ASP A 210 18.97 -3.41 22.60
CA ASP A 210 19.51 -3.90 23.87
C ASP A 210 19.43 -2.88 24.99
N LEU A 211 18.90 -1.68 24.72
CA LEU A 211 18.68 -0.66 25.74
C LEU A 211 17.29 -0.84 26.37
N ALA A 212 17.25 -0.97 27.69
CA ALA A 212 15.99 -1.10 28.43
C ALA A 212 15.14 0.17 28.24
N LYS A 213 13.84 0.03 27.96
CA LYS A 213 13.00 1.18 27.58
C LYS A 213 12.74 2.13 28.75
N SER A 214 12.78 1.64 29.98
CA SER A 214 12.83 2.51 31.17
C SER A 214 14.04 3.44 31.17
N THR A 215 15.20 2.95 30.73
CA THR A 215 16.41 3.76 30.67
C THR A 215 16.33 4.81 29.56
N VAL A 216 15.75 4.46 28.41
CA VAL A 216 15.48 5.43 27.35
C VAL A 216 14.60 6.57 27.87
N ALA A 217 13.54 6.24 28.61
CA ALA A 217 12.69 7.25 29.24
C ALA A 217 13.46 8.14 30.22
N ASP A 218 14.36 7.57 31.03
CA ASP A 218 15.20 8.36 31.96
C ASP A 218 16.18 9.28 31.21
N LEU A 219 16.71 8.85 30.05
CA LEU A 219 17.55 9.68 29.19
C LEU A 219 16.77 10.83 28.53
N ILE A 220 15.55 10.57 28.06
CA ILE A 220 14.63 11.60 27.53
C ILE A 220 14.32 12.62 28.61
N LYS A 221 13.98 12.16 29.82
CA LYS A 221 13.69 13.03 30.96
C LYS A 221 14.88 13.91 31.32
N GLY A 222 16.08 13.34 31.35
CA GLY A 222 17.31 14.11 31.60
C GLY A 222 17.67 15.11 30.48
N SER A 223 17.02 15.04 29.32
CA SER A 223 17.20 16.03 28.24
C SER A 223 16.40 17.32 28.48
N ASP A 224 15.34 17.27 29.29
CA ASP A 224 14.55 18.45 29.71
C ASP A 224 15.37 19.36 30.65
N GLU A 225 16.27 18.76 31.43
CA GLU A 225 17.14 19.47 32.38
C GLU A 225 18.28 20.25 31.69
N LEU A 226 18.56 19.95 30.42
CA LEU A 226 19.67 20.54 29.64
C LEU A 226 19.32 21.89 28.99
N THR A 227 18.05 22.28 28.99
CA THR A 227 17.60 23.54 28.37
C THR A 227 17.54 24.67 29.40
N GLY A 228 18.61 25.47 29.49
CA GLY A 228 18.64 26.69 30.30
C GLY A 228 17.66 27.78 29.83
N ILE A 229 17.83 29.03 30.31
CA ILE A 229 16.91 30.18 30.10
C ILE A 229 16.65 30.50 28.61
N THR A 230 17.49 30.03 27.67
CA THR A 230 17.32 30.23 26.22
C THR A 230 17.36 28.91 25.47
N LEU A 231 16.31 28.65 24.68
CA LEU A 231 16.16 27.43 23.89
C LEU A 231 16.88 27.53 22.53
N PRO A 232 17.76 26.58 22.18
CA PRO A 232 18.37 26.53 20.86
C PRO A 232 17.34 26.11 19.80
N GLY A 233 17.52 26.52 18.55
CA GLY A 233 16.65 26.17 17.43
C GLY A 233 16.59 24.67 17.18
N GLN A 234 17.73 23.99 17.29
CA GLN A 234 17.86 22.53 17.16
C GLN A 234 18.83 22.00 18.21
N TYR A 235 18.57 20.78 18.69
CA TYR A 235 19.54 20.05 19.52
C TYR A 235 19.42 18.54 19.33
N ALA A 236 20.51 17.84 19.62
CA ALA A 236 20.63 16.41 19.52
C ALA A 236 21.33 15.83 20.75
N VAL A 237 20.86 14.67 21.19
CA VAL A 237 21.49 13.85 22.23
C VAL A 237 21.73 12.49 21.62
N GLN A 238 22.97 12.02 21.59
CA GLN A 238 23.30 10.70 21.06
C GLN A 238 24.22 9.92 21.99
N ALA A 239 23.99 8.61 22.05
CA ALA A 239 24.88 7.64 22.65
C ALA A 239 25.21 6.58 21.60
N CYS A 240 26.49 6.48 21.23
CA CYS A 240 27.00 5.52 20.27
C CYS A 240 28.37 5.02 20.76
N ASP A 241 28.86 3.89 20.24
CA ASP A 241 30.22 3.41 20.53
C ASP A 241 31.25 4.19 19.68
N ALA A 242 32.16 4.90 20.34
CA ALA A 242 33.15 5.77 19.70
C ALA A 242 34.38 5.02 19.15
N GLN A 243 34.53 3.71 19.40
CA GLN A 243 35.76 2.97 19.07
C GLN A 243 35.77 2.21 17.73
N GLY A 244 34.75 2.37 16.87
CA GLY A 244 34.81 1.93 15.46
C GLY A 244 34.74 0.43 15.21
N ASN A 245 34.56 -0.39 16.26
CA ASN A 245 34.17 -1.80 16.15
C ASN A 245 32.64 -1.90 16.21
N GLU A 246 32.01 -2.81 15.44
CA GLU A 246 30.56 -3.03 15.56
C GLU A 246 30.24 -3.55 16.97
N PRO A 247 29.36 -2.90 17.73
CA PRO A 247 29.10 -3.28 19.11
C PRO A 247 28.33 -4.61 19.14
N ALA A 248 28.69 -5.47 20.11
CA ALA A 248 28.02 -6.76 20.33
C ALA A 248 26.55 -6.62 20.80
N PHE A 249 26.15 -5.42 21.23
CA PHE A 249 24.82 -5.06 21.70
C PHE A 249 24.41 -3.68 21.14
N ASP A 250 23.17 -3.52 20.67
CA ASP A 250 22.60 -2.26 20.19
C ASP A 250 22.12 -1.39 21.36
N THR A 251 23.06 -0.76 22.05
CA THR A 251 22.81 0.18 23.17
C THR A 251 22.65 1.63 22.71
N ARG A 252 22.43 1.86 21.40
CA ARG A 252 22.36 3.20 20.84
C ARG A 252 21.14 3.96 21.33
N PHE A 253 21.31 5.25 21.57
CA PHE A 253 20.22 6.17 21.90
C PHE A 253 20.41 7.43 21.09
N GLY A 254 19.39 7.85 20.35
CA GLY A 254 19.42 9.11 19.61
C GLY A 254 18.15 9.89 19.89
N LEU A 255 18.28 11.17 20.21
CA LEU A 255 17.18 12.12 20.34
C LEU A 255 17.54 13.35 19.55
N PHE A 256 16.61 13.85 18.75
CA PHE A 256 16.76 15.10 18.01
C PHE A 256 15.50 15.91 18.12
N ALA A 257 15.66 17.20 18.34
CA ALA A 257 14.57 18.13 18.48
C ALA A 257 14.78 19.34 17.58
N ASP A 258 13.71 19.72 16.89
CA ASP A 258 13.60 20.96 16.13
C ASP A 258 12.52 21.83 16.79
N LEU A 259 12.95 22.98 17.31
CA LEU A 259 12.10 23.90 18.07
C LEU A 259 11.50 24.99 17.17
N ASN A 260 11.63 24.85 15.85
CA ASN A 260 11.05 25.73 14.83
C ASN A 260 9.92 25.03 14.04
N GLY A 261 9.51 23.84 14.46
CA GLY A 261 8.39 23.10 13.88
C GLY A 261 8.77 22.25 12.67
N ASN A 262 10.05 22.15 12.31
CA ASN A 262 10.47 21.42 11.12
C ASN A 262 10.57 19.91 11.40
N ALA A 263 9.48 19.19 11.20
CA ALA A 263 9.46 17.74 11.40
C ALA A 263 10.33 16.97 10.38
N ALA A 264 10.59 17.54 9.19
CA ALA A 264 11.42 16.91 8.16
C ALA A 264 12.91 16.86 8.56
N SER A 265 13.41 17.86 9.30
CA SER A 265 14.79 17.83 9.84
C SER A 265 14.95 16.69 10.85
N VAL A 266 13.98 16.53 11.76
CA VAL A 266 13.94 15.43 12.74
C VAL A 266 13.87 14.07 12.05
N GLN A 267 13.03 13.92 11.02
CA GLN A 267 12.95 12.69 10.21
C GLN A 267 14.31 12.36 9.58
N THR A 268 14.97 13.36 8.99
CA THR A 268 16.26 13.19 8.30
C THR A 268 17.35 12.75 9.27
N PHE A 269 17.45 13.40 10.44
CA PHE A 269 18.39 12.97 11.47
C PHE A 269 18.17 11.52 11.89
N LEU A 270 16.92 11.14 12.18
CA LEU A 270 16.61 9.77 12.61
C LEU A 270 16.81 8.74 11.49
N LYS A 271 16.61 9.11 10.22
CA LYS A 271 16.96 8.29 9.06
C LYS A 271 18.46 7.98 9.06
N ASP A 272 19.30 8.99 9.17
CA ASP A 272 20.76 8.85 9.17
C ASP A 272 21.24 8.08 10.41
N TYR A 273 20.68 8.39 11.59
CA TYR A 273 21.02 7.74 12.85
C TYR A 273 20.64 6.26 12.86
N SER A 274 19.45 5.91 12.38
CA SER A 274 19.02 4.52 12.27
C SER A 274 19.92 3.71 11.31
N ALA A 275 20.49 4.36 10.28
CA ALA A 275 21.40 3.73 9.32
C ALA A 275 22.85 3.62 9.82
N ALA A 276 23.27 4.48 10.76
CA ALA A 276 24.62 4.53 11.32
C ALA A 276 24.83 3.47 12.43
N VAL A 277 24.85 2.18 12.06
CA VAL A 277 25.10 1.08 13.01
C VAL A 277 26.50 1.19 13.62
N GLY A 278 26.57 1.19 14.96
CA GLY A 278 27.82 1.24 15.72
C GLY A 278 28.59 2.56 15.64
N LYS A 279 27.99 3.65 15.14
CA LYS A 279 28.63 4.98 15.02
C LYS A 279 27.65 6.10 15.34
N CYS A 280 28.17 7.23 15.78
CA CYS A 280 27.39 8.47 15.90
C CYS A 280 27.21 9.10 14.52
N VAL A 281 26.14 9.88 14.38
CA VAL A 281 25.94 10.72 13.20
C VAL A 281 26.75 11.99 13.37
N ASP A 282 27.31 12.46 12.25
CA ASP A 282 28.02 13.73 12.21
C ASP A 282 27.03 14.89 12.26
N LEU A 283 27.08 15.66 13.35
CA LEU A 283 26.17 16.77 13.66
C LEU A 283 26.76 18.10 13.19
N LYS A 284 27.04 18.21 11.88
CA LYS A 284 27.77 19.34 11.29
C LYS A 284 27.11 20.70 11.51
N ASP A 285 25.79 20.73 11.65
CA ASP A 285 25.00 21.95 11.82
C ASP A 285 24.83 22.37 13.29
N LEU A 286 25.32 21.55 14.24
CA LEU A 286 25.25 21.82 15.68
C LEU A 286 26.66 22.10 16.22
N GLU A 287 27.03 23.39 16.18
CA GLU A 287 28.39 23.87 16.48
C GLU A 287 28.73 23.91 17.96
N THR A 288 27.73 23.92 18.85
CA THR A 288 27.92 24.00 20.31
C THR A 288 27.56 22.67 20.95
N GLY A 289 28.28 22.23 21.98
CA GLY A 289 27.96 20.98 22.67
C GLY A 289 28.80 20.76 23.92
N ASP A 290 28.34 19.83 24.74
CA ASP A 290 29.10 19.31 25.87
C ASP A 290 29.93 18.10 25.43
N GLY A 291 31.09 17.91 26.05
CA GLY A 291 31.89 16.70 25.85
C GLY A 291 31.14 15.44 26.31
N PRO A 292 31.54 14.24 25.85
CA PRO A 292 30.86 13.00 26.18
C PRO A 292 30.81 12.78 27.70
N VAL A 293 29.60 12.60 28.24
CA VAL A 293 29.37 12.31 29.67
C VAL A 293 29.04 10.83 29.84
N SER A 294 29.78 10.14 30.70
CA SER A 294 29.49 8.76 31.07
C SER A 294 28.23 8.67 31.95
N LYS A 295 27.19 7.97 31.47
CA LYS A 295 25.99 7.65 32.27
C LYS A 295 25.84 6.14 32.45
N SER A 296 25.45 5.73 33.66
CA SER A 296 25.08 4.34 33.92
C SER A 296 23.67 4.05 33.40
N VAL A 297 23.55 3.09 32.50
CA VAL A 297 22.31 2.67 31.84
C VAL A 297 21.99 1.21 32.14
N THR A 298 20.72 0.83 31.99
CA THR A 298 20.30 -0.57 32.10
C THR A 298 20.16 -1.15 30.69
N VAL A 299 20.81 -2.29 30.46
CA VAL A 299 20.80 -3.02 29.18
C VAL A 299 20.20 -4.42 29.35
N LEU A 300 19.69 -4.96 28.26
CA LEU A 300 19.14 -6.31 28.14
C LEU A 300 20.28 -7.26 27.74
N GLY A 301 20.59 -8.26 28.57
CA GLY A 301 21.62 -9.25 28.29
C GLY A 301 21.06 -10.66 28.16
N SER A 302 21.60 -11.44 27.22
CA SER A 302 21.41 -12.90 27.17
C SER A 302 22.22 -13.57 28.29
N SER A 303 21.56 -14.39 29.12
CA SER A 303 22.22 -15.20 30.14
C SER A 303 22.93 -16.40 29.50
N ILE A 304 24.18 -16.21 29.10
CA ILE A 304 25.15 -17.31 29.00
C ILE A 304 26.28 -17.00 29.99
N THR A 305 26.27 -17.69 31.12
CA THR A 305 27.46 -17.83 31.98
C THR A 305 28.16 -19.12 31.58
N VAL A 306 29.36 -18.98 31.02
CA VAL A 306 30.39 -20.03 31.00
C VAL A 306 31.53 -19.50 31.87
N ASP A 307 31.80 -20.26 32.93
CA ASP A 307 32.94 -20.23 33.86
C ASP A 307 33.18 -19.01 34.80
N GLY A 308 32.73 -19.17 36.06
CA GLY A 308 33.53 -18.72 37.22
C GLY A 308 32.85 -17.86 38.30
N ALA A 309 32.13 -18.50 39.24
CA ALA A 309 31.66 -18.00 40.57
C ALA A 309 30.57 -16.89 40.55
N VAL A 310 29.47 -16.97 41.30
CA VAL A 310 29.33 -17.30 42.73
C VAL A 310 28.07 -18.13 42.98
N LEU A 311 28.24 -19.36 43.49
CA LEU A 311 27.20 -20.10 44.21
C LEU A 311 27.34 -19.76 45.71
N LYS A 312 26.29 -19.18 46.31
CA LYS A 312 26.05 -19.31 47.75
C LYS A 312 24.84 -20.22 47.96
N ASN A 313 25.17 -21.49 48.10
CA ASN A 313 24.55 -22.55 48.87
C ASN A 313 23.18 -22.26 49.53
N THR A 314 22.15 -22.97 49.07
CA THR A 314 21.14 -23.56 49.96
C THR A 314 20.68 -24.89 49.36
N THR A 315 21.21 -25.96 49.95
CA THR A 315 20.83 -27.36 49.75
C THR A 315 19.36 -27.61 50.06
N SER A 316 18.68 -28.37 49.22
CA SER A 316 17.60 -29.27 49.65
C SER A 316 17.71 -30.57 48.86
N ASN A 317 18.01 -31.62 49.60
CA ASN A 317 18.21 -32.99 49.16
C ASN A 317 16.97 -33.55 48.44
N SER A 318 17.20 -34.24 47.32
CA SER A 318 16.33 -35.33 46.89
C SER A 318 17.18 -36.46 46.35
N THR A 319 17.01 -37.62 46.97
CA THR A 319 17.81 -38.83 46.86
C THR A 319 17.30 -39.76 45.77
N THR A 320 18.25 -40.24 44.97
CA THR A 320 18.44 -41.63 44.49
C THR A 320 17.53 -42.32 43.47
N PHE A 321 18.24 -43.09 42.63
CA PHE A 321 17.91 -44.30 41.85
C PHE A 321 17.49 -44.07 40.39
N LYS A 322 18.00 -44.80 39.38
CA LYS A 322 18.79 -46.05 39.35
C LYS A 322 19.48 -46.15 37.98
N GLN A 323 20.73 -46.62 37.94
CA GLN A 323 21.45 -47.00 36.72
C GLN A 323 20.75 -48.12 35.96
N SER A 324 20.74 -48.06 34.62
CA SER A 324 20.86 -49.27 33.80
C SER A 324 21.61 -49.02 32.47
N ARG A 325 22.70 -49.77 32.33
CA ARG A 325 23.42 -50.19 31.09
C ARG A 325 24.05 -49.07 30.24
N SER A 326 25.33 -48.81 30.51
CA SER A 326 26.22 -48.10 29.60
C SER A 326 26.50 -48.95 28.35
N VAL A 327 26.03 -48.50 27.20
CA VAL A 327 26.78 -48.68 25.95
C VAL A 327 28.07 -47.89 26.15
N GLN A 328 29.24 -48.53 26.02
CA GLN A 328 30.51 -47.83 26.12
C GLN A 328 30.55 -46.74 25.03
N ALA A 329 30.56 -45.48 25.44
CA ALA A 329 30.88 -44.37 24.56
C ALA A 329 32.23 -44.68 23.91
N ARG A 330 32.33 -44.54 22.59
CA ARG A 330 33.63 -44.60 21.92
C ARG A 330 34.49 -43.52 22.58
N ALA A 331 35.62 -43.90 23.16
CA ALA A 331 36.48 -42.93 23.81
C ALA A 331 36.91 -41.89 22.77
N LEU A 332 36.65 -40.61 23.04
CA LEU A 332 37.14 -39.52 22.19
C LEU A 332 38.65 -39.42 22.34
N CYS A 333 39.34 -39.22 21.24
CA CYS A 333 40.77 -38.97 21.27
C CYS A 333 41.03 -37.55 21.82
N ARG A 334 42.10 -37.38 22.60
CA ARG A 334 42.76 -36.07 22.71
C ARG A 334 43.18 -35.63 21.32
N ASP A 335 42.75 -34.46 20.85
CA ASP A 335 43.00 -33.97 19.50
C ASP A 335 43.80 -32.66 19.46
N THR A 336 44.21 -32.26 18.26
CA THR A 336 44.88 -30.99 18.00
C THR A 336 44.49 -30.43 16.63
N LYS A 337 44.56 -29.11 16.49
CA LYS A 337 44.21 -28.39 15.27
C LYS A 337 45.44 -28.21 14.39
N VAL A 338 45.28 -28.45 13.09
CA VAL A 338 46.30 -28.25 12.07
C VAL A 338 46.39 -26.76 11.73
N TYR A 339 47.58 -26.17 11.82
CA TYR A 339 47.87 -24.80 11.40
C TYR A 339 48.64 -24.77 10.07
N PRO A 340 48.68 -23.62 9.36
CA PRO A 340 49.52 -23.48 8.17
C PRO A 340 50.97 -23.92 8.42
N ALA A 341 51.56 -24.64 7.46
CA ALA A 341 52.90 -25.25 7.53
C ALA A 341 53.09 -26.42 8.54
N ASN A 342 52.03 -26.89 9.21
CA ASN A 342 52.11 -28.12 10.00
C ASN A 342 52.31 -29.35 9.09
N THR A 343 53.24 -30.21 9.50
CA THR A 343 53.45 -31.55 8.93
C THR A 343 53.03 -32.60 9.95
N CYS A 344 52.83 -33.85 9.52
CA CYS A 344 52.60 -34.95 10.48
C CYS A 344 53.73 -35.09 11.51
N ALA A 345 54.98 -34.79 11.13
CA ALA A 345 56.11 -34.82 12.05
C ALA A 345 55.98 -33.74 13.13
N SER A 346 55.63 -32.50 12.74
CA SER A 346 55.43 -31.42 13.72
C SER A 346 54.20 -31.65 14.59
N LEU A 347 53.13 -32.24 14.05
CA LEU A 347 51.91 -32.55 14.80
C LEU A 347 52.13 -33.69 15.80
N ALA A 348 52.87 -34.74 15.42
CA ALA A 348 53.24 -35.82 16.33
C ALA A 348 54.07 -35.28 17.52
N GLN A 349 54.99 -34.34 17.24
CA GLN A 349 55.77 -33.66 18.27
C GLN A 349 54.89 -32.80 19.18
N THR A 350 53.95 -32.02 18.63
CA THR A 350 52.96 -31.25 19.40
C THR A 350 52.07 -32.15 20.27
N CYS A 351 51.71 -33.33 19.77
CA CYS A 351 50.95 -34.33 20.50
C CYS A 351 51.74 -35.06 21.60
N GLY A 352 53.08 -34.93 21.60
CA GLY A 352 53.98 -35.63 22.52
C GLY A 352 54.08 -37.14 22.27
N ILE A 353 53.92 -37.58 21.02
CA ILE A 353 53.88 -39.01 20.64
C ILE A 353 54.84 -39.31 19.47
N SER A 354 55.15 -40.58 19.25
CA SER A 354 55.95 -41.00 18.09
C SER A 354 55.18 -40.78 16.78
N GLY A 355 55.90 -40.58 15.67
CA GLY A 355 55.28 -40.49 14.35
C GLY A 355 54.48 -41.75 13.97
N SER A 356 54.90 -42.92 14.43
CA SER A 356 54.18 -44.18 14.28
C SER A 356 52.88 -44.22 15.08
N ASP A 357 52.86 -43.71 16.31
CA ASP A 357 51.64 -43.62 17.11
C ASP A 357 50.66 -42.60 16.54
N PHE A 358 51.17 -41.47 16.04
CA PHE A 358 50.36 -40.47 15.36
C PHE A 358 49.70 -41.04 14.09
N ALA A 359 50.44 -41.79 13.28
CA ALA A 359 49.90 -42.48 12.10
C ALA A 359 48.87 -43.55 12.49
N LYS A 360 49.12 -44.28 13.59
CA LYS A 360 48.20 -45.30 14.12
C LYS A 360 46.89 -44.69 14.63
N TYR A 361 46.92 -43.57 15.34
CA TYR A 361 45.71 -42.92 15.86
C TYR A 361 44.87 -42.26 14.78
N ASN A 362 45.48 -41.95 13.63
CA ASN A 362 44.81 -41.30 12.50
C ASN A 362 44.70 -42.21 11.26
N SER A 363 44.84 -43.53 11.44
CA SER A 363 44.89 -44.51 10.35
C SER A 363 43.60 -44.60 9.52
N GLN A 364 42.50 -44.02 10.02
CA GLN A 364 41.22 -43.94 9.32
C GLN A 364 41.28 -43.09 8.04
N LYS A 365 42.31 -42.23 7.88
CA LYS A 365 42.58 -41.49 6.64
C LYS A 365 43.93 -41.92 6.07
N ALA A 366 43.90 -42.87 5.13
CA ALA A 366 45.07 -43.54 4.55
C ALA A 366 46.18 -42.59 4.02
N ASN A 367 45.83 -41.35 3.65
CA ASN A 367 46.75 -40.36 3.08
C ASN A 367 46.82 -39.04 3.88
N LEU A 368 46.50 -39.07 5.18
CA LEU A 368 46.38 -37.87 6.02
C LEU A 368 47.56 -36.90 5.86
N CYS A 369 48.80 -37.39 5.90
CA CYS A 369 50.00 -36.55 5.91
C CYS A 369 50.26 -35.81 4.59
N SER A 370 49.73 -36.29 3.48
CA SER A 370 49.75 -35.61 2.18
C SER A 370 48.53 -34.73 1.93
N THR A 371 47.52 -34.79 2.81
CA THR A 371 46.23 -34.10 2.66
C THR A 371 45.88 -33.26 3.89
N LEU A 372 46.87 -32.90 4.73
CA LEU A 372 46.64 -32.06 5.91
C LEU A 372 46.14 -30.68 5.47
N MET A 373 44.99 -30.27 5.99
CA MET A 373 44.42 -28.96 5.71
C MET A 373 44.48 -28.09 6.97
N PRO A 374 44.93 -26.82 6.88
CA PRO A 374 44.80 -25.87 7.97
C PRO A 374 43.34 -25.79 8.46
N GLY A 375 43.12 -25.85 9.77
CA GLY A 375 41.80 -25.88 10.38
C GLY A 375 41.23 -27.28 10.66
N GLN A 376 41.76 -28.32 10.03
CA GLN A 376 41.41 -29.72 10.31
C GLN A 376 41.87 -30.13 11.72
N TYR A 377 41.13 -31.01 12.39
CA TYR A 377 41.55 -31.63 13.64
C TYR A 377 42.07 -33.07 13.42
N VAL A 378 43.04 -33.48 14.23
CA VAL A 378 43.70 -34.80 14.19
C VAL A 378 43.88 -35.35 15.60
N CYS A 379 43.89 -36.67 15.75
CA CYS A 379 44.01 -37.34 17.05
C CYS A 379 45.47 -37.44 17.52
N CYS A 380 45.70 -37.08 18.80
CA CYS A 380 46.94 -37.27 19.56
C CYS A 380 46.91 -38.51 20.48
N SER A 381 45.83 -39.28 20.49
CA SER A 381 45.67 -40.50 21.30
C SER A 381 44.68 -41.46 20.63
N ALA A 382 44.58 -42.70 21.12
CA ALA A 382 43.59 -43.65 20.61
C ALA A 382 42.16 -43.20 20.94
N GLY A 383 41.27 -43.22 19.94
CA GLY A 383 39.88 -42.82 20.07
C GLY A 383 39.33 -42.23 18.78
N ASP A 384 38.05 -41.86 18.79
CA ASP A 384 37.43 -41.15 17.67
C ASP A 384 37.62 -39.62 17.83
N LEU A 385 37.75 -38.90 16.72
CA LEU A 385 37.87 -37.44 16.72
C LEU A 385 36.56 -36.80 17.22
N ALA A 386 36.65 -35.78 18.07
CA ALA A 386 35.48 -35.03 18.50
C ALA A 386 34.83 -34.29 17.30
N ASP A 387 33.51 -34.14 17.35
CA ASP A 387 32.79 -33.33 16.35
C ASP A 387 33.04 -31.84 16.64
N HIS A 388 33.81 -31.20 15.75
CA HIS A 388 34.13 -29.77 15.81
C HIS A 388 33.27 -28.94 14.86
N THR A 389 32.24 -29.52 14.25
CA THR A 389 31.33 -28.77 13.38
C THR A 389 30.41 -27.86 14.20
N PRO A 390 30.07 -26.65 13.70
CA PRO A 390 29.08 -25.80 14.35
C PRO A 390 27.78 -26.56 14.56
N GLN A 391 27.27 -26.56 15.78
CA GLN A 391 26.05 -27.29 16.13
C GLN A 391 24.83 -26.38 15.96
N PRO A 392 23.64 -26.94 15.69
CA PRO A 392 22.39 -26.18 15.65
C PRO A 392 22.15 -25.43 16.97
N LEU A 393 21.57 -24.24 16.89
CA LEU A 393 21.17 -23.47 18.06
C LEU A 393 20.02 -24.16 18.81
N PRO A 394 19.89 -23.95 20.14
CA PRO A 394 18.75 -24.41 20.90
C PRO A 394 17.43 -23.92 20.27
N GLY A 395 16.54 -24.84 19.89
CA GLY A 395 15.30 -24.54 19.16
C GLY A 395 15.25 -25.04 17.71
N GLY A 396 16.33 -25.66 17.22
CA GLY A 396 16.36 -26.28 15.88
C GLY A 396 16.78 -25.32 14.75
N ASP A 397 17.34 -24.17 15.12
CA ASP A 397 17.87 -23.18 14.19
C ASP A 397 19.29 -23.57 13.77
N CYS A 398 19.63 -23.31 12.52
CA CYS A 398 21.00 -23.49 12.05
C CYS A 398 21.94 -22.52 12.78
N PHE A 399 23.24 -22.82 12.80
CA PHE A 399 24.27 -21.91 13.27
C PHE A 399 24.50 -20.83 12.20
N PRO A 400 24.10 -19.57 12.44
CA PRO A 400 24.25 -18.52 11.44
C PRO A 400 25.69 -18.02 11.43
N TYR A 401 26.23 -17.79 10.23
CA TYR A 401 27.56 -17.23 10.05
C TYR A 401 27.56 -16.14 8.99
N THR A 402 28.24 -15.03 9.29
CA THR A 402 28.40 -13.91 8.37
C THR A 402 29.76 -14.02 7.71
N ILE A 403 29.77 -14.17 6.38
CA ILE A 403 31.00 -14.29 5.60
C ILE A 403 31.86 -13.03 5.78
N GLN A 404 33.06 -13.23 6.33
CA GLN A 404 34.11 -12.25 6.56
C GLN A 404 35.04 -12.12 5.35
N LYS A 405 35.80 -11.01 5.34
CA LYS A 405 36.85 -10.77 4.35
C LYS A 405 37.98 -11.79 4.56
N ASN A 406 38.31 -12.54 3.50
CA ASN A 406 39.25 -13.67 3.48
C ASN A 406 38.69 -15.02 3.95
N ASP A 407 37.37 -15.14 4.10
CA ASP A 407 36.75 -16.45 4.24
C ASP A 407 36.90 -17.27 2.97
N ILE A 408 36.91 -18.57 3.17
CA ILE A 408 37.34 -19.56 2.21
C ILE A 408 36.39 -20.75 2.23
N CYS A 409 35.89 -21.14 1.06
CA CYS A 409 35.09 -22.36 0.90
C CYS A 409 35.96 -23.43 0.22
N TRP A 410 36.12 -24.60 0.87
CA TRP A 410 36.98 -25.68 0.39
C TRP A 410 36.13 -26.85 -0.10
N GLU A 411 35.89 -26.93 -1.40
CA GLU A 411 35.29 -28.10 -2.06
C GLU A 411 36.31 -28.93 -2.88
N SER A 412 37.56 -28.46 -2.99
CA SER A 412 38.64 -29.07 -3.79
C SER A 412 40.02 -28.57 -3.32
N PRO A 413 41.17 -29.14 -3.74
CA PRO A 413 42.49 -28.84 -3.14
C PRO A 413 42.99 -27.42 -3.38
N THR A 414 42.29 -26.62 -4.18
CA THR A 414 42.51 -25.17 -4.31
C THR A 414 41.42 -24.38 -3.58
N PRO A 415 41.77 -23.54 -2.57
CA PRO A 415 40.84 -22.58 -1.99
C PRO A 415 40.13 -21.75 -3.06
N LEU A 416 38.80 -21.65 -3.01
CA LEU A 416 38.13 -20.51 -3.62
C LEU A 416 38.14 -19.35 -2.62
N THR A 417 38.87 -18.29 -2.94
CA THR A 417 38.74 -17.01 -2.25
C THR A 417 37.40 -16.40 -2.62
N LEU A 418 36.55 -16.13 -1.63
CA LEU A 418 35.24 -15.54 -1.87
C LEU A 418 35.39 -14.13 -2.44
N THR A 419 34.70 -13.85 -3.55
CA THR A 419 34.72 -12.53 -4.21
C THR A 419 34.05 -11.46 -3.34
N SER A 420 34.32 -10.18 -3.62
CA SER A 420 33.68 -9.05 -2.92
C SER A 420 32.15 -9.10 -2.91
N ARG A 421 31.54 -9.84 -3.84
CA ARG A 421 30.08 -10.03 -3.99
C ARG A 421 29.46 -10.98 -2.93
N ALA A 422 30.28 -11.76 -2.23
CA ALA A 422 29.83 -12.72 -1.21
C ALA A 422 29.97 -12.20 0.23
N LEU A 423 30.69 -11.09 0.43
CA LEU A 423 30.90 -10.47 1.74
C LEU A 423 29.56 -9.99 2.32
N ARG A 424 29.33 -10.22 3.63
CA ARG A 424 28.10 -9.87 4.37
C ARG A 424 26.83 -10.67 4.03
N LYS A 425 26.95 -11.81 3.34
CA LYS A 425 25.83 -12.77 3.25
C LYS A 425 25.81 -13.66 4.49
N HIS A 426 24.63 -13.87 5.07
CA HIS A 426 24.41 -14.81 6.16
C HIS A 426 24.18 -16.22 5.60
N ILE A 427 24.92 -17.20 6.10
CA ILE A 427 24.80 -18.61 5.72
C ILE A 427 24.55 -19.48 6.96
N CYS A 428 23.91 -20.63 6.75
CA CYS A 428 23.81 -21.68 7.75
C CYS A 428 25.03 -22.60 7.67
N LEU A 429 25.80 -22.73 8.76
CA LEU A 429 26.94 -23.66 8.85
C LEU A 429 26.59 -24.99 9.53
N SER A 430 25.36 -25.15 9.99
CA SER A 430 24.87 -26.39 10.61
C SER A 430 23.50 -26.77 10.05
N SER A 431 23.06 -28.00 10.33
CA SER A 431 21.68 -28.43 10.04
C SER A 431 20.67 -27.61 10.84
N GLY A 432 19.52 -27.29 10.27
CA GLY A 432 18.47 -26.55 10.96
C GLY A 432 17.83 -25.50 10.06
N ASN A 433 16.81 -24.84 10.58
CA ASN A 433 16.13 -23.79 9.83
C ASN A 433 16.88 -22.45 9.95
N PRO A 434 16.85 -21.59 8.92
CA PRO A 434 17.32 -20.22 9.06
C PRO A 434 16.63 -19.52 10.24
N PRO A 435 17.38 -18.77 11.07
CA PRO A 435 16.78 -18.01 12.16
C PRO A 435 15.82 -16.94 11.59
N MET A 436 14.69 -16.72 12.25
CA MET A 436 13.79 -15.60 11.91
C MET A 436 14.50 -14.27 12.17
N PRO A 437 14.23 -13.21 11.39
CA PRO A 437 14.81 -11.90 11.63
C PRO A 437 14.40 -11.36 13.00
N ALA A 438 15.26 -10.51 13.58
CA ALA A 438 14.96 -9.83 14.84
C ALA A 438 13.66 -9.02 14.70
N GLN A 439 12.78 -9.15 15.70
CA GLN A 439 11.51 -8.44 15.69
C GLN A 439 11.70 -6.95 16.00
N ASP A 440 11.02 -6.08 15.26
CA ASP A 440 11.08 -4.63 15.38
C ASP A 440 9.65 -4.08 15.61
N PRO A 441 9.37 -3.44 16.76
CA PRO A 441 8.05 -2.92 17.10
C PRO A 441 7.60 -1.71 16.26
N THR A 442 8.47 -1.14 15.42
CA THR A 442 8.11 -0.10 14.46
C THR A 442 7.52 -0.67 13.17
N THR A 443 7.61 -1.98 12.97
CA THR A 443 7.13 -2.65 11.75
C THR A 443 5.65 -2.99 11.85
N LEU A 444 4.93 -2.75 10.75
CA LEU A 444 3.50 -2.96 10.58
C LEU A 444 3.18 -4.25 9.80
N CYS A 445 4.13 -4.76 9.02
CA CYS A 445 3.94 -5.92 8.15
C CYS A 445 5.21 -6.78 8.01
N GLY A 446 5.06 -7.98 7.48
CA GLY A 446 6.18 -8.90 7.24
C GLY A 446 6.69 -9.62 8.49
N PRO A 447 7.84 -10.32 8.40
CA PRO A 447 8.35 -11.17 9.48
C PRO A 447 8.90 -10.46 10.71
N TRP A 448 9.19 -9.15 10.65
CA TRP A 448 9.75 -8.39 11.80
C TRP A 448 8.69 -7.97 12.82
N VAL A 449 7.39 -8.13 12.54
CA VAL A 449 6.33 -7.73 13.47
C VAL A 449 6.48 -8.48 14.79
N VAL A 450 6.40 -7.76 15.91
CA VAL A 450 6.55 -8.33 17.25
C VAL A 450 5.50 -9.40 17.52
N GLY A 451 5.93 -10.54 18.04
CA GLY A 451 5.07 -11.71 18.28
C GLY A 451 4.87 -12.63 17.07
N THR A 452 5.48 -12.33 15.92
CA THR A 452 5.45 -13.22 14.75
C THR A 452 6.14 -14.54 15.05
N THR A 453 5.47 -15.64 14.71
CA THR A 453 6.01 -16.98 14.85
C THR A 453 6.45 -17.52 13.49
N ARG A 454 7.43 -18.45 13.50
CA ARG A 454 7.92 -19.08 12.27
C ARG A 454 6.78 -19.84 11.57
N PRO A 455 6.58 -19.64 10.25
CA PRO A 455 5.60 -20.40 9.49
C PRO A 455 6.06 -21.85 9.30
N ALA A 456 5.12 -22.78 9.15
CA ALA A 456 5.43 -24.19 8.91
C ALA A 456 6.17 -24.41 7.58
N ASN A 457 5.87 -23.59 6.56
CA ASN A 457 6.60 -23.51 5.31
C ASN A 457 7.32 -22.15 5.23
N TYR A 458 8.64 -22.17 5.00
CA TYR A 458 9.45 -20.96 4.98
C TYR A 458 9.13 -20.04 3.79
N ASP A 459 8.56 -20.57 2.70
CA ASP A 459 8.09 -19.77 1.57
C ASP A 459 6.90 -18.85 1.94
N ASP A 460 6.19 -19.16 3.04
CA ASP A 460 5.06 -18.35 3.51
C ASP A 460 5.48 -17.13 4.34
N VAL A 461 6.79 -16.89 4.53
CA VAL A 461 7.32 -15.70 5.21
C VAL A 461 6.80 -14.40 4.56
N ALA A 462 6.62 -14.39 3.24
CA ALA A 462 6.05 -13.24 2.51
C ALA A 462 4.57 -12.96 2.83
N LYS A 463 3.85 -13.93 3.41
CA LYS A 463 2.42 -13.83 3.73
C LYS A 463 2.18 -13.45 5.19
N LEU A 464 3.24 -13.35 6.00
CA LEU A 464 3.14 -13.00 7.41
C LEU A 464 2.79 -11.53 7.57
N ASN A 465 1.81 -11.25 8.43
CA ASN A 465 1.37 -9.90 8.81
C ASN A 465 1.13 -9.01 7.59
N SER A 466 0.16 -9.38 6.75
CA SER A 466 -0.17 -8.60 5.56
C SER A 466 -0.64 -7.19 5.91
N CYS A 467 -0.30 -6.23 5.06
CA CYS A 467 -0.79 -4.86 5.22
C CYS A 467 -2.31 -4.77 5.10
N PRO A 468 -2.96 -3.87 5.88
CA PRO A 468 -4.36 -3.53 5.66
C PRO A 468 -4.63 -3.11 4.22
N LEU A 469 -5.83 -3.41 3.72
CA LEU A 469 -6.29 -3.11 2.35
C LEU A 469 -5.42 -3.71 1.23
N ASN A 470 -4.62 -4.74 1.52
CA ASN A 470 -3.63 -5.29 0.60
C ASN A 470 -2.72 -4.18 0.04
N ALA A 471 -2.24 -3.27 0.89
CA ALA A 471 -1.16 -2.38 0.49
C ALA A 471 0.16 -3.16 0.35
N CYS A 472 1.14 -2.59 -0.34
CA CYS A 472 2.46 -3.19 -0.45
C CYS A 472 3.15 -3.16 0.92
N CYS A 473 3.80 -4.28 1.27
CA CYS A 473 4.70 -4.34 2.42
C CYS A 473 6.12 -4.14 1.94
N ASP A 474 6.76 -3.06 2.37
CA ASP A 474 8.13 -2.73 1.99
C ASP A 474 9.16 -3.56 2.78
N ILE A 475 10.43 -3.56 2.35
CA ILE A 475 11.50 -4.33 3.03
C ILE A 475 11.85 -3.81 4.45
N TRP A 476 11.21 -2.73 4.90
CA TRP A 476 11.32 -2.16 6.24
C TRP A 476 10.11 -2.50 7.11
N GLY A 477 9.23 -3.39 6.62
CA GLY A 477 8.03 -3.81 7.32
C GLY A 477 6.99 -2.69 7.43
N GLN A 478 6.97 -1.72 6.52
CA GLN A 478 5.98 -0.65 6.46
C GLN A 478 4.99 -0.88 5.31
N CYS A 479 3.77 -0.34 5.50
CA CYS A 479 2.68 -0.48 4.53
C CYS A 479 2.49 0.79 3.72
N GLY A 480 2.42 0.67 2.38
CA GLY A 480 2.11 1.79 1.49
C GLY A 480 1.79 1.35 0.06
N THR A 481 1.44 2.30 -0.80
CA THR A 481 0.98 2.04 -2.18
C THR A 481 1.78 2.78 -3.25
N THR A 482 2.88 3.44 -2.87
CA THR A 482 3.77 4.14 -3.80
C THR A 482 4.97 3.27 -4.13
N ASP A 483 5.78 3.67 -5.12
CA ASP A 483 6.96 2.91 -5.54
C ASP A 483 7.95 2.68 -4.40
N GLU A 484 8.01 3.58 -3.41
CA GLU A 484 8.81 3.41 -2.19
C GLU A 484 8.49 2.09 -1.46
N PHE A 485 7.22 1.69 -1.48
CA PHE A 485 6.73 0.48 -0.81
C PHE A 485 6.53 -0.70 -1.75
N CYS A 486 6.25 -0.42 -3.02
CA CYS A 486 5.78 -1.41 -3.98
C CYS A 486 6.85 -1.86 -4.97
N THR A 487 8.06 -1.27 -4.95
CA THR A 487 9.16 -1.66 -5.86
C THR A 487 9.49 -3.15 -5.72
N LYS A 488 9.30 -3.91 -6.79
CA LYS A 488 9.70 -5.33 -6.83
C LYS A 488 11.23 -5.40 -6.77
N SER A 489 11.76 -6.04 -5.73
CA SER A 489 13.21 -6.18 -5.55
C SER A 489 13.83 -7.09 -6.62
N GLU A 490 14.93 -6.66 -7.24
CA GLU A 490 15.65 -7.43 -8.28
C GLU A 490 16.55 -8.55 -7.72
N VAL A 491 16.48 -8.87 -6.43
CA VAL A 491 17.43 -9.78 -5.77
C VAL A 491 16.84 -11.18 -5.64
N ASP A 492 17.20 -12.06 -6.57
CA ASP A 492 17.14 -13.53 -6.55
C ASP A 492 15.98 -14.21 -5.76
N GLY A 493 14.76 -13.68 -5.83
CA GLY A 493 13.53 -14.40 -5.45
C GLY A 493 13.29 -14.62 -3.95
N HIS A 494 14.06 -14.00 -3.05
CA HIS A 494 13.86 -14.13 -1.60
C HIS A 494 13.05 -12.93 -1.05
N PRO A 495 11.82 -13.15 -0.53
CA PRO A 495 11.00 -12.08 0.04
C PRO A 495 11.72 -11.39 1.19
N GLY A 496 11.73 -10.05 1.23
CA GLY A 496 12.40 -9.30 2.30
C GLY A 496 13.83 -8.88 2.03
N THR A 497 14.33 -9.00 0.79
CA THR A 497 15.69 -8.57 0.44
C THR A 497 15.68 -7.49 -0.64
N ALA A 498 16.51 -6.46 -0.47
CA ALA A 498 16.84 -5.49 -1.53
C ALA A 498 18.33 -5.18 -1.48
N ARG A 499 18.86 -4.52 -2.52
CA ARG A 499 20.24 -4.06 -2.49
C ARG A 499 20.39 -2.99 -1.37
N PRO A 500 21.59 -2.85 -0.79
CA PRO A 500 21.83 -1.77 0.16
C PRO A 500 21.40 -0.42 -0.43
N LEU A 501 20.64 0.37 0.35
CA LEU A 501 20.14 1.70 -0.01
C LEU A 501 19.11 1.74 -1.17
N THR A 502 18.47 0.62 -1.52
CA THR A 502 17.40 0.59 -2.54
C THR A 502 16.05 0.19 -1.98
N ASN A 503 14.96 0.72 -2.55
CA ASN A 503 13.58 0.31 -2.31
C ASN A 503 13.35 -1.16 -2.64
N GLY A 504 12.43 -1.78 -1.91
CA GLY A 504 12.10 -3.17 -2.08
C GLY A 504 10.77 -3.50 -1.44
N CYS A 505 10.16 -4.58 -1.91
CA CYS A 505 8.86 -5.03 -1.47
C CYS A 505 8.87 -6.53 -1.19
N ILE A 506 8.14 -6.90 -0.14
CA ILE A 506 8.05 -8.26 0.40
C ILE A 506 6.78 -8.94 -0.08
N SER A 507 5.67 -8.21 -0.04
CA SER A 507 4.34 -8.76 -0.32
C SER A 507 3.48 -7.72 -1.01
N ASN A 508 2.61 -8.20 -1.91
CA ASN A 508 1.71 -7.37 -2.69
C ASN A 508 2.45 -6.27 -3.49
N CYS A 509 3.52 -6.68 -4.17
CA CYS A 509 4.43 -5.76 -4.86
C CYS A 509 3.96 -5.38 -6.26
N GLY A 510 4.37 -4.20 -6.69
CA GLY A 510 3.91 -3.55 -7.92
C GLY A 510 2.85 -2.48 -7.62
N THR A 511 2.90 -1.38 -8.37
CA THR A 511 1.90 -0.31 -8.36
C THR A 511 0.89 -0.44 -9.50
N ASP A 512 0.84 -1.61 -10.14
CA ASP A 512 -0.06 -1.89 -11.25
C ASP A 512 -1.52 -1.73 -10.75
N ILE A 513 -2.16 -0.64 -11.18
CA ILE A 513 -3.51 -0.22 -10.75
C ILE A 513 -4.58 -1.24 -11.20
N PHE A 514 -4.24 -2.13 -12.14
CA PHE A 514 -5.19 -3.01 -12.82
C PHE A 514 -4.75 -4.47 -12.74
N ASP A 515 -5.52 -5.29 -12.01
CA ASP A 515 -5.51 -6.74 -12.24
C ASP A 515 -6.32 -7.03 -13.51
N PHE A 516 -5.61 -7.07 -14.63
CA PHE A 516 -6.21 -7.32 -15.94
C PHE A 516 -6.94 -8.67 -16.01
N LYS A 517 -6.63 -9.64 -15.13
CA LYS A 517 -7.28 -10.96 -15.10
C LYS A 517 -8.78 -10.91 -14.76
N LEU A 518 -9.27 -9.79 -14.23
CA LEU A 518 -10.69 -9.59 -13.97
C LEU A 518 -11.51 -9.34 -15.26
N PHE A 519 -10.85 -9.03 -16.38
CA PHE A 519 -11.50 -8.64 -17.62
C PHE A 519 -11.31 -9.68 -18.71
N THR A 520 -12.36 -9.92 -19.52
CA THR A 520 -12.26 -10.82 -20.68
C THR A 520 -11.68 -10.14 -21.91
N HIS A 521 -11.94 -8.84 -22.06
CA HIS A 521 -11.47 -7.99 -23.16
C HIS A 521 -11.00 -6.66 -22.57
N ILE A 522 -9.89 -6.14 -23.07
CA ILE A 522 -9.32 -4.85 -22.71
C ILE A 522 -9.18 -4.06 -23.99
N HIS A 523 -9.91 -2.96 -24.09
CA HIS A 523 -9.87 -2.04 -25.24
C HIS A 523 -8.87 -0.93 -24.93
N PHE A 524 -7.83 -0.80 -25.75
CA PHE A 524 -6.97 0.38 -25.73
C PHE A 524 -7.62 1.48 -26.55
N ALA A 525 -8.08 2.51 -25.84
CA ALA A 525 -8.75 3.69 -26.36
C ALA A 525 -7.79 4.89 -26.23
N PHE A 526 -7.29 5.48 -27.31
CA PHE A 526 -7.55 5.14 -28.72
C PHE A 526 -6.27 5.19 -29.58
N ALA A 527 -6.27 4.41 -30.65
CA ALA A 527 -5.37 4.62 -31.79
C ALA A 527 -5.95 5.71 -32.72
N THR A 528 -5.05 6.46 -33.35
CA THR A 528 -5.40 7.50 -34.32
C THR A 528 -5.17 7.02 -35.75
N ILE A 529 -5.86 7.67 -36.69
CA ILE A 529 -5.75 7.40 -38.13
C ILE A 529 -5.21 8.66 -38.79
N SER A 530 -4.08 8.55 -39.48
CA SER A 530 -3.53 9.66 -40.25
C SER A 530 -4.33 9.92 -41.54
N THR A 531 -4.11 11.07 -42.17
CA THR A 531 -4.76 11.44 -43.44
C THR A 531 -4.39 10.53 -44.62
N ASP A 532 -3.29 9.78 -44.51
CA ASP A 532 -2.86 8.71 -45.42
C ASP A 532 -3.26 7.29 -44.93
N PHE A 533 -4.21 7.22 -43.99
CA PHE A 533 -4.85 5.99 -43.49
C PHE A 533 -3.91 5.03 -42.76
N LYS A 534 -2.83 5.53 -42.15
CA LYS A 534 -1.95 4.75 -41.28
C LYS A 534 -2.44 4.81 -39.84
N VAL A 535 -2.16 3.73 -39.11
CA VAL A 535 -2.44 3.63 -37.68
C VAL A 535 -1.29 4.23 -36.89
N THR A 536 -1.62 5.10 -35.94
CA THR A 536 -0.64 5.73 -35.04
C THR A 536 -1.11 5.65 -33.59
N ILE A 537 -0.13 5.57 -32.67
CA ILE A 537 -0.35 5.70 -31.22
C ILE A 537 0.30 7.01 -30.81
N ALA A 538 -0.45 7.89 -30.16
CA ALA A 538 0.08 9.17 -29.71
C ALA A 538 1.19 8.98 -28.66
N ALA A 539 2.17 9.87 -28.66
CA ALA A 539 3.40 9.69 -27.88
C ALA A 539 3.16 9.71 -26.37
N ASP A 540 2.19 10.50 -25.92
CA ASP A 540 1.76 10.66 -24.53
C ASP A 540 1.03 9.43 -23.96
N VAL A 541 0.48 8.58 -24.84
CA VAL A 541 -0.20 7.33 -24.45
C VAL A 541 0.57 6.06 -24.83
N LYS A 542 1.77 6.21 -25.41
CA LYS A 542 2.56 5.10 -25.94
C LYS A 542 3.01 4.11 -24.85
N ASP A 543 3.38 4.62 -23.68
CA ASP A 543 3.78 3.79 -22.54
C ASP A 543 2.62 2.89 -22.07
N GLN A 544 1.41 3.44 -22.01
CA GLN A 544 0.19 2.70 -21.65
C GLN A 544 -0.15 1.64 -22.70
N PHE A 545 0.03 1.96 -23.98
CA PHE A 545 -0.14 0.98 -25.06
C PHE A 545 0.84 -0.18 -24.94
N ASP A 546 2.12 0.11 -24.72
CA ASP A 546 3.16 -0.91 -24.58
C ASP A 546 2.92 -1.80 -23.36
N LYS A 547 2.48 -1.20 -22.24
CA LYS A 547 2.03 -1.93 -21.05
C LYS A 547 0.86 -2.88 -21.37
N MET A 548 -0.14 -2.41 -22.11
CA MET A 548 -1.27 -3.25 -22.53
C MET A 548 -0.80 -4.40 -23.43
N VAL A 549 0.06 -4.14 -24.40
CA VAL A 549 0.62 -5.18 -25.30
C VAL A 549 1.42 -6.23 -24.52
N ALA A 550 2.13 -5.83 -23.46
CA ALA A 550 2.92 -6.71 -22.61
C ALA A 550 2.10 -7.61 -21.67
N ILE A 551 0.78 -7.40 -21.54
CA ILE A 551 -0.09 -8.26 -20.72
C ILE A 551 -0.06 -9.70 -21.26
N ASP A 552 0.15 -10.66 -20.34
CA ASP A 552 0.07 -12.10 -20.63
C ASP A 552 -1.35 -12.44 -21.12
N SER A 553 -1.45 -12.87 -22.37
CA SER A 553 -2.71 -13.11 -23.10
C SER A 553 -3.51 -14.30 -22.59
N LYS A 554 -3.08 -14.96 -21.50
CA LYS A 554 -3.74 -16.13 -20.93
C LYS A 554 -5.03 -15.83 -20.14
N GLY A 555 -5.37 -14.55 -19.92
CA GLY A 555 -6.59 -14.14 -19.20
C GLY A 555 -7.53 -13.19 -19.96
N SER A 556 -7.00 -12.31 -20.81
CA SER A 556 -7.76 -11.20 -21.40
C SER A 556 -7.35 -10.94 -22.85
N LYS A 557 -8.32 -10.64 -23.72
CA LYS A 557 -8.08 -10.24 -25.11
C LYS A 557 -7.68 -8.77 -25.20
N LYS A 558 -6.64 -8.49 -25.97
CA LYS A 558 -6.12 -7.13 -26.20
C LYS A 558 -6.72 -6.54 -27.48
N ILE A 559 -7.61 -5.57 -27.33
CA ILE A 559 -8.37 -4.97 -28.43
C ILE A 559 -7.87 -3.56 -28.66
N LEU A 560 -7.69 -3.17 -29.93
CA LEU A 560 -7.34 -1.80 -30.29
C LEU A 560 -8.57 -1.08 -30.82
N SER A 561 -8.96 0.01 -30.15
CA SER A 561 -10.08 0.86 -30.54
C SER A 561 -9.61 2.06 -31.36
N PHE A 562 -10.37 2.38 -32.41
CA PHE A 562 -10.15 3.54 -33.28
C PHE A 562 -11.33 4.49 -33.16
N GLY A 563 -11.06 5.76 -32.88
CA GLY A 563 -12.11 6.80 -32.85
C GLY A 563 -11.96 7.70 -31.64
N ASP A 564 -13.03 7.75 -30.83
CA ASP A 564 -13.37 8.76 -29.82
C ASP A 564 -14.32 9.85 -30.34
N TRP A 565 -14.98 10.53 -29.41
CA TRP A 565 -15.81 11.70 -29.68
C TRP A 565 -15.01 12.80 -30.40
N SER A 566 -13.87 13.24 -29.86
CA SER A 566 -13.08 14.32 -30.47
C SER A 566 -12.58 13.96 -31.86
N PHE A 567 -12.00 12.77 -32.03
CA PHE A 567 -11.52 12.36 -33.36
C PHE A 567 -12.67 12.27 -34.38
N SER A 568 -13.85 11.83 -33.95
CA SER A 568 -15.02 11.68 -34.83
C SER A 568 -15.74 12.99 -35.13
N THR A 569 -15.58 14.03 -34.30
CA THR A 569 -16.40 15.25 -34.37
C THR A 569 -15.61 16.52 -34.60
N ASP A 570 -14.32 16.59 -34.27
CA ASP A 570 -13.50 17.77 -34.53
C ASP A 570 -13.37 18.01 -36.05
N TYR A 571 -13.44 19.28 -36.45
CA TYR A 571 -13.54 19.68 -37.85
C TYR A 571 -12.43 19.08 -38.74
N ASP A 572 -11.21 19.02 -38.22
CA ASP A 572 -10.03 18.54 -38.97
C ASP A 572 -9.95 17.01 -39.08
N THR A 573 -10.52 16.28 -38.11
CA THR A 573 -10.41 14.81 -38.03
C THR A 573 -11.67 14.07 -38.43
N ALA A 574 -12.86 14.66 -38.24
CA ALA A 574 -14.14 14.05 -38.60
C ALA A 574 -14.20 13.51 -40.05
N PRO A 575 -13.66 14.21 -41.07
CA PRO A 575 -13.67 13.69 -42.44
C PRO A 575 -12.84 12.42 -42.64
N ILE A 576 -11.87 12.13 -41.76
CA ILE A 576 -10.93 11.02 -41.92
C ILE A 576 -11.66 9.69 -41.91
N PHE A 577 -12.61 9.45 -40.99
CA PHE A 577 -13.36 8.19 -40.96
C PHE A 577 -14.17 7.96 -42.24
N SER A 578 -15.02 8.93 -42.60
CA SER A 578 -15.85 8.84 -43.82
C SER A 578 -14.99 8.61 -45.07
N LYS A 579 -13.87 9.35 -45.19
CA LYS A 579 -12.91 9.17 -46.28
C LYS A 579 -12.23 7.79 -46.25
N SER A 580 -11.88 7.28 -45.08
CA SER A 580 -11.21 5.99 -44.89
C SER A 580 -12.09 4.81 -45.29
N VAL A 581 -13.40 4.86 -44.98
CA VAL A 581 -14.34 3.78 -45.31
C VAL A 581 -14.91 3.85 -46.73
N SER A 582 -14.68 4.96 -47.43
CA SER A 582 -15.15 5.15 -48.81
C SER A 582 -14.63 4.06 -49.77
N PRO A 583 -15.32 3.81 -50.91
CA PRO A 583 -14.89 2.78 -51.87
C PRO A 583 -13.45 2.92 -52.36
N ALA A 584 -12.96 4.15 -52.48
CA ALA A 584 -11.61 4.43 -52.96
C ALA A 584 -10.51 4.02 -51.96
N ASN A 585 -10.78 4.08 -50.65
CA ASN A 585 -9.74 3.97 -49.62
C ASN A 585 -9.89 2.77 -48.68
N ARG A 586 -11.07 2.13 -48.61
CA ARG A 586 -11.36 1.09 -47.62
C ARG A 586 -10.39 -0.08 -47.61
N GLU A 587 -9.90 -0.50 -48.78
CA GLU A 587 -8.97 -1.63 -48.87
C GLU A 587 -7.59 -1.29 -48.31
N ILE A 588 -7.12 -0.05 -48.55
CA ILE A 588 -5.86 0.46 -47.99
C ILE A 588 -6.00 0.53 -46.47
N PHE A 589 -7.08 1.15 -45.99
CA PHE A 589 -7.30 1.31 -44.56
C PHE A 589 -7.47 -0.05 -43.85
N ALA A 590 -8.29 -0.96 -44.39
CA ALA A 590 -8.49 -2.30 -43.85
C ALA A 590 -7.18 -3.12 -43.80
N THR A 591 -6.31 -2.95 -44.79
CA THR A 591 -4.99 -3.59 -44.80
C THR A 591 -4.09 -3.02 -43.70
N ASN A 592 -4.08 -1.70 -43.52
CA ASN A 592 -3.23 -1.04 -42.53
C ASN A 592 -3.62 -1.39 -41.09
N VAL A 593 -4.92 -1.41 -40.77
CA VAL A 593 -5.39 -1.76 -39.41
C VAL A 593 -5.12 -3.22 -39.06
N VAL A 594 -5.31 -4.15 -40.01
CA VAL A 594 -5.01 -5.57 -39.79
C VAL A 594 -3.51 -5.80 -39.69
N LYS A 595 -2.70 -5.10 -40.49
CA LYS A 595 -1.24 -5.14 -40.35
C LYS A 595 -0.80 -4.70 -38.95
N PHE A 596 -1.32 -3.56 -38.47
CA PHE A 596 -0.99 -3.05 -37.14
C PHE A 596 -1.38 -4.03 -36.03
N LEU A 597 -2.56 -4.67 -36.13
CA LEU A 597 -3.00 -5.72 -35.21
C LEU A 597 -1.98 -6.86 -35.14
N ASN A 598 -1.53 -7.35 -36.29
CA ASN A 598 -0.59 -8.47 -36.37
C ASN A 598 0.79 -8.09 -35.84
N ASP A 599 1.31 -6.93 -36.24
CA ASP A 599 2.62 -6.42 -35.81
C ASP A 599 2.71 -6.30 -34.27
N ASN A 600 1.61 -5.92 -33.62
CA ASN A 600 1.53 -5.71 -32.18
C ASN A 600 0.92 -6.89 -31.40
N LYS A 601 0.66 -8.02 -32.07
CA LYS A 601 0.11 -9.24 -31.46
C LYS A 601 -1.19 -8.98 -30.67
N LEU A 602 -2.05 -8.15 -31.23
CA LEU A 602 -3.36 -7.83 -30.66
C LEU A 602 -4.38 -8.92 -30.99
N ASP A 603 -5.45 -9.00 -30.21
CA ASP A 603 -6.49 -10.03 -30.30
C ASP A 603 -7.75 -9.56 -31.03
N GLY A 604 -7.88 -8.26 -31.28
CA GLY A 604 -8.98 -7.74 -32.08
C GLY A 604 -8.91 -6.25 -32.34
N LEU A 605 -9.89 -5.81 -33.14
CA LEU A 605 -10.09 -4.42 -33.54
C LEU A 605 -11.50 -3.98 -33.13
N ASP A 606 -11.60 -2.71 -32.78
CA ASP A 606 -12.83 -2.05 -32.41
C ASP A 606 -12.88 -0.67 -33.07
N PHE A 607 -14.05 -0.27 -33.54
CA PHE A 607 -14.22 0.99 -34.26
C PHE A 607 -15.36 1.80 -33.64
N ASP A 608 -14.97 2.93 -33.06
CA ASP A 608 -15.79 3.82 -32.24
C ASP A 608 -15.97 5.16 -32.97
N TRP A 609 -16.57 5.08 -34.17
CA TRP A 609 -16.88 6.25 -34.98
C TRP A 609 -18.21 6.89 -34.53
N GLU A 610 -18.14 8.16 -34.11
CA GLU A 610 -19.27 8.91 -33.55
C GLU A 610 -19.68 10.15 -34.38
N TYR A 611 -20.69 10.10 -35.25
CA TYR A 611 -21.43 8.92 -35.71
C TYR A 611 -21.57 8.93 -37.25
N PRO A 612 -21.54 7.75 -37.90
CA PRO A 612 -21.70 7.62 -39.35
C PRO A 612 -23.00 8.29 -39.84
N GLY A 613 -22.89 9.27 -40.74
CA GLY A 613 -24.03 9.98 -41.30
C GLY A 613 -24.71 11.01 -40.39
N ALA A 614 -24.12 11.35 -39.24
CA ALA A 614 -24.64 12.42 -38.39
C ALA A 614 -24.40 13.80 -39.03
N THR A 615 -25.46 14.61 -39.17
CA THR A 615 -25.39 15.92 -39.85
C THR A 615 -25.54 17.10 -38.90
N ASP A 616 -25.80 16.84 -37.63
CA ASP A 616 -26.24 17.80 -36.63
C ASP A 616 -25.25 17.99 -35.47
N ILE A 617 -24.03 17.45 -35.61
CA ILE A 617 -22.96 17.67 -34.63
C ILE A 617 -22.43 19.11 -34.77
N PRO A 618 -22.53 19.95 -33.72
CA PRO A 618 -22.05 21.34 -33.79
C PRO A 618 -20.55 21.42 -34.08
N ASN A 619 -20.15 22.40 -34.89
CA ASN A 619 -18.74 22.66 -35.26
C ASN A 619 -18.02 21.48 -35.95
N SER A 620 -18.77 20.51 -36.47
CA SER A 620 -18.24 19.37 -37.22
C SER A 620 -18.58 19.45 -38.71
N VAL A 621 -17.93 18.60 -39.51
CA VAL A 621 -18.30 18.40 -40.92
C VAL A 621 -19.52 17.46 -40.97
N PRO A 622 -20.61 17.82 -41.67
CA PRO A 622 -21.78 16.95 -41.77
C PRO A 622 -21.43 15.59 -42.39
N GLY A 623 -21.88 14.52 -41.77
CA GLY A 623 -21.73 13.15 -42.26
C GLY A 623 -22.49 12.90 -43.57
N SER A 624 -22.08 11.86 -44.28
CA SER A 624 -22.70 11.44 -45.54
C SER A 624 -23.81 10.41 -45.30
N PRO A 625 -24.93 10.47 -46.05
CA PRO A 625 -25.94 9.39 -46.01
C PRO A 625 -25.39 8.02 -46.42
N ASP A 626 -24.28 7.98 -47.16
CA ASP A 626 -23.62 6.73 -47.59
C ASP A 626 -22.71 6.13 -46.52
N ASP A 627 -22.44 6.86 -45.42
CA ASP A 627 -21.48 6.44 -44.39
C ASP A 627 -21.83 5.07 -43.81
N GLY A 628 -23.10 4.79 -43.52
CA GLY A 628 -23.52 3.51 -42.96
C GLY A 628 -23.25 2.32 -43.91
N ALA A 629 -23.53 2.48 -45.20
CA ALA A 629 -23.28 1.45 -46.20
C ALA A 629 -21.77 1.26 -46.45
N ASN A 630 -21.01 2.36 -46.50
CA ASN A 630 -19.57 2.35 -46.65
C ASN A 630 -18.89 1.71 -45.43
N TYR A 631 -19.38 1.99 -44.23
CA TYR A 631 -18.87 1.42 -42.99
C TYR A 631 -19.07 -0.09 -42.94
N LEU A 632 -20.28 -0.59 -43.28
CA LEU A 632 -20.52 -2.03 -43.40
C LEU A 632 -19.56 -2.69 -44.41
N ALA A 633 -19.34 -2.07 -45.56
CA ALA A 633 -18.44 -2.62 -46.57
C ALA A 633 -16.97 -2.63 -46.11
N PHE A 634 -16.54 -1.60 -45.38
CA PHE A 634 -15.25 -1.58 -44.71
C PHE A 634 -15.11 -2.69 -43.67
N LEU A 635 -16.11 -2.87 -42.78
CA LEU A 635 -16.09 -3.94 -41.77
C LEU A 635 -16.01 -5.33 -42.41
N LYS A 636 -16.68 -5.56 -43.54
CA LYS A 636 -16.54 -6.78 -44.34
C LYS A 636 -15.11 -6.97 -44.86
N SER A 637 -14.48 -5.90 -45.34
CA SER A 637 -13.09 -5.94 -45.80
C SER A 637 -12.13 -6.29 -44.66
N VAL A 638 -12.25 -5.64 -43.50
CA VAL A 638 -11.46 -5.96 -42.30
C VAL A 638 -11.68 -7.42 -41.89
N LYS A 639 -12.94 -7.87 -41.78
CA LYS A 639 -13.26 -9.23 -41.36
C LYS A 639 -12.68 -10.29 -42.31
N SER A 640 -12.62 -10.01 -43.61
CA SER A 640 -12.03 -10.92 -44.60
C SER A 640 -10.51 -11.09 -44.46
N LYS A 641 -9.83 -10.11 -43.85
CA LYS A 641 -8.37 -10.10 -43.64
C LYS A 641 -7.96 -10.53 -42.24
N LEU A 642 -8.89 -10.55 -41.27
CA LEU A 642 -8.64 -10.99 -39.90
C LEU A 642 -8.57 -12.52 -39.79
N ALA A 643 -7.65 -13.01 -38.96
CA ALA A 643 -7.61 -14.42 -38.58
C ALA A 643 -8.86 -14.81 -37.76
N THR A 644 -9.22 -16.10 -37.78
CA THR A 644 -10.48 -16.60 -37.21
C THR A 644 -10.56 -16.49 -35.68
N ASP A 645 -9.41 -16.47 -35.00
CA ASP A 645 -9.28 -16.30 -33.55
C ASP A 645 -9.41 -14.84 -33.10
N LYS A 646 -9.30 -13.89 -34.03
CA LYS A 646 -9.36 -12.44 -33.76
C LYS A 646 -10.79 -11.91 -33.76
N THR A 647 -11.03 -10.92 -32.91
CA THR A 647 -12.35 -10.28 -32.77
C THR A 647 -12.44 -8.96 -33.52
N LEU A 648 -13.63 -8.67 -34.03
CA LEU A 648 -13.99 -7.38 -34.59
C LEU A 648 -15.24 -6.88 -33.86
N SER A 649 -15.21 -5.66 -33.35
CA SER A 649 -16.35 -4.98 -32.73
C SER A 649 -16.49 -3.56 -33.24
N ILE A 650 -17.61 -2.93 -32.89
CA ILE A 650 -17.84 -1.50 -33.06
C ILE A 650 -18.57 -0.95 -31.83
N ALA A 651 -18.34 0.31 -31.46
CA ALA A 651 -19.26 1.02 -30.60
C ALA A 651 -20.52 1.45 -31.35
N LEU A 652 -21.66 1.39 -30.65
CA LEU A 652 -22.96 1.82 -31.17
C LEU A 652 -23.62 2.82 -30.21
N PRO A 653 -24.24 3.90 -30.74
CA PRO A 653 -25.01 4.83 -29.93
C PRO A 653 -26.31 4.22 -29.44
N SER A 654 -26.70 4.55 -28.22
CA SER A 654 -28.02 4.19 -27.65
C SER A 654 -29.17 5.10 -28.13
N SER A 655 -28.87 6.13 -28.90
CA SER A 655 -29.85 7.03 -29.52
C SER A 655 -30.37 6.51 -30.86
N TYR A 656 -31.70 6.49 -31.03
CA TYR A 656 -32.33 6.18 -32.32
C TYR A 656 -31.85 7.09 -33.44
N TRP A 657 -31.67 8.38 -33.15
CA TRP A 657 -31.33 9.39 -34.14
C TRP A 657 -29.98 9.11 -34.81
N TYR A 658 -29.00 8.64 -34.04
CA TYR A 658 -27.66 8.29 -34.55
C TYR A 658 -27.58 6.83 -35.02
N LEU A 659 -28.41 5.92 -34.49
CA LEU A 659 -28.40 4.51 -34.90
C LEU A 659 -29.09 4.26 -36.26
N ARG A 660 -30.13 5.04 -36.61
CA ARG A 660 -31.02 4.79 -37.76
C ARG A 660 -30.31 4.70 -39.12
N GLY A 661 -29.13 5.30 -39.27
CA GLY A 661 -28.35 5.30 -40.51
C GLY A 661 -27.52 4.03 -40.72
N LEU A 662 -27.40 3.19 -39.68
CA LEU A 662 -26.56 2.00 -39.71
C LEU A 662 -27.34 0.75 -40.10
N PRO A 663 -26.84 -0.07 -41.05
CA PRO A 663 -27.43 -1.36 -41.40
C PRO A 663 -27.10 -2.43 -40.34
N VAL A 664 -27.59 -2.24 -39.10
CA VAL A 664 -27.26 -3.05 -37.91
C VAL A 664 -27.41 -4.55 -38.16
N GLN A 665 -28.51 -4.99 -38.77
CA GLN A 665 -28.75 -6.40 -39.06
C GLN A 665 -27.64 -7.03 -39.92
N GLU A 666 -27.11 -6.28 -40.89
CA GLU A 666 -26.03 -6.76 -41.75
C GLU A 666 -24.67 -6.67 -41.04
N ILE A 667 -24.45 -5.62 -40.24
CA ILE A 667 -23.23 -5.49 -39.43
C ILE A 667 -23.14 -6.64 -38.41
N ALA A 668 -24.26 -7.02 -37.78
CA ALA A 668 -24.32 -8.10 -36.79
C ALA A 668 -23.88 -9.46 -37.33
N LYS A 669 -23.91 -9.66 -38.66
CA LYS A 669 -23.40 -10.86 -39.33
C LYS A 669 -21.87 -10.85 -39.50
N VAL A 670 -21.24 -9.69 -39.37
CA VAL A 670 -19.81 -9.46 -39.65
C VAL A 670 -19.01 -9.35 -38.35
N VAL A 671 -19.51 -8.58 -37.39
CA VAL A 671 -18.82 -8.32 -36.12
C VAL A 671 -19.06 -9.44 -35.10
N ASN A 672 -18.12 -9.59 -34.17
CA ASN A 672 -18.21 -10.54 -33.07
C ASN A 672 -19.17 -10.02 -31.99
N TYR A 673 -19.09 -8.73 -31.65
CA TYR A 673 -19.96 -8.08 -30.66
C TYR A 673 -20.06 -6.56 -30.92
N PHE A 674 -21.01 -5.93 -30.24
CA PHE A 674 -21.24 -4.49 -30.20
C PHE A 674 -20.93 -3.96 -28.81
N VAL A 675 -20.17 -2.87 -28.72
CA VAL A 675 -20.01 -2.09 -27.49
C VAL A 675 -21.14 -1.05 -27.47
N PHE A 676 -22.19 -1.29 -26.69
CA PHE A 676 -23.39 -0.46 -26.76
C PHE A 676 -23.36 0.63 -25.69
N MET A 677 -23.23 1.89 -26.14
CA MET A 677 -23.01 3.04 -25.26
C MET A 677 -24.30 3.49 -24.59
N THR A 678 -24.73 2.75 -23.57
CA THR A 678 -25.94 3.00 -22.76
C THR A 678 -25.66 3.92 -21.58
N TYR A 679 -24.91 4.97 -21.86
CA TYR A 679 -24.57 6.08 -20.97
C TYR A 679 -24.60 7.36 -21.81
N ASP A 680 -24.46 8.51 -21.15
CA ASP A 680 -24.58 9.82 -21.81
C ASP A 680 -25.93 10.00 -22.51
N LEU A 681 -26.98 9.42 -21.92
CA LEU A 681 -28.36 9.64 -22.32
C LEU A 681 -28.79 11.09 -22.09
N HIS A 682 -28.18 11.74 -21.10
CA HIS A 682 -28.44 13.10 -20.68
C HIS A 682 -27.14 13.81 -20.29
N GLY A 683 -27.07 15.11 -20.56
CA GLY A 683 -25.86 15.89 -20.33
C GLY A 683 -26.07 17.38 -20.56
N GLN A 684 -24.98 18.15 -20.52
CA GLN A 684 -25.04 19.61 -20.71
C GLN A 684 -25.67 20.00 -22.04
N TRP A 685 -25.48 19.17 -23.08
CA TRP A 685 -26.04 19.34 -24.42
C TRP A 685 -27.57 19.34 -24.48
N ASP A 686 -28.26 18.89 -23.43
CA ASP A 686 -29.72 18.97 -23.36
C ASP A 686 -30.23 20.40 -23.20
N TYR A 687 -29.39 21.34 -22.77
CA TYR A 687 -29.79 22.73 -22.57
C TYR A 687 -30.41 23.31 -23.85
N GLY A 688 -31.60 23.91 -23.74
CA GLY A 688 -32.32 24.52 -24.87
C GLY A 688 -33.02 23.52 -25.81
N SER A 689 -32.85 22.21 -25.62
CA SER A 689 -33.51 21.19 -26.44
C SER A 689 -34.85 20.76 -25.85
N LYS A 690 -35.95 21.10 -26.54
CA LYS A 690 -37.30 20.63 -26.18
C LYS A 690 -37.51 19.13 -26.42
N TRP A 691 -36.57 18.47 -27.12
CA TRP A 691 -36.66 17.07 -27.52
C TRP A 691 -35.87 16.15 -26.59
N SER A 692 -34.96 16.70 -25.79
CA SER A 692 -34.13 15.93 -24.88
C SER A 692 -34.93 15.22 -23.80
N ASN A 693 -36.03 15.82 -23.33
CA ASN A 693 -36.76 15.27 -22.20
C ASN A 693 -38.26 15.65 -22.18
N PRO A 694 -39.17 14.68 -22.13
CA PRO A 694 -40.60 14.94 -21.98
C PRO A 694 -40.89 15.80 -20.74
N GLY A 695 -41.70 16.85 -20.92
CA GLY A 695 -42.07 17.76 -19.83
C GLY A 695 -41.00 18.79 -19.46
N CYS A 696 -39.89 18.87 -20.20
CA CYS A 696 -38.87 19.91 -20.00
C CYS A 696 -38.64 20.71 -21.31
N PRO A 697 -39.47 21.74 -21.59
CA PRO A 697 -39.40 22.48 -22.86
C PRO A 697 -38.06 23.18 -23.11
N THR A 698 -37.34 23.52 -22.05
CA THR A 698 -36.03 24.17 -22.08
C THR A 698 -34.86 23.17 -22.00
N GLY A 699 -35.14 21.87 -21.88
CA GLY A 699 -34.15 20.78 -21.85
C GLY A 699 -33.22 20.75 -20.63
N ASN A 700 -33.13 21.83 -19.86
CA ASN A 700 -32.21 22.00 -18.75
C ASN A 700 -32.71 21.45 -17.40
N CYS A 701 -33.56 20.42 -17.42
CA CYS A 701 -34.00 19.73 -16.20
C CYS A 701 -33.03 18.60 -15.86
N LEU A 702 -32.77 18.37 -14.58
CA LEU A 702 -31.86 17.32 -14.14
C LEU A 702 -32.34 15.93 -14.55
N ARG A 703 -31.48 15.18 -15.25
CA ARG A 703 -31.72 13.79 -15.59
C ARG A 703 -30.43 12.97 -15.40
N SER A 704 -30.62 11.68 -15.14
CA SER A 704 -29.50 10.75 -15.02
C SER A 704 -29.03 10.36 -16.41
N HIS A 705 -27.73 10.46 -16.68
CA HIS A 705 -27.15 9.97 -17.93
C HIS A 705 -27.14 8.43 -18.06
N VAL A 706 -27.55 7.70 -17.02
CA VAL A 706 -27.65 6.23 -16.95
C VAL A 706 -29.03 5.77 -16.44
N ASN A 707 -30.09 6.16 -17.15
CA ASN A 707 -31.46 5.78 -16.81
C ASN A 707 -31.79 4.33 -17.24
N LEU A 708 -32.25 3.49 -16.31
CA LEU A 708 -32.58 2.09 -16.57
C LEU A 708 -33.70 1.92 -17.61
N THR A 709 -34.77 2.73 -17.53
CA THR A 709 -35.90 2.64 -18.47
C THR A 709 -35.46 2.97 -19.89
N GLU A 710 -34.65 4.01 -20.05
CA GLU A 710 -34.12 4.42 -21.35
C GLU A 710 -33.10 3.41 -21.89
N THR A 711 -32.28 2.83 -21.00
CA THR A 711 -31.38 1.72 -21.34
C THR A 711 -32.13 0.51 -21.88
N LEU A 712 -33.25 0.12 -21.24
CA LEU A 712 -34.10 -0.97 -21.71
C LEU A 712 -34.75 -0.65 -23.07
N ASN A 713 -35.15 0.60 -23.30
CA ASN A 713 -35.68 1.05 -24.59
C ASN A 713 -34.60 1.00 -25.68
N ALA A 714 -33.38 1.45 -25.38
CA ALA A 714 -32.24 1.38 -26.30
C ALA A 714 -31.89 -0.07 -26.67
N LEU A 715 -31.91 -1.00 -25.71
CA LEU A 715 -31.72 -2.43 -25.97
C LEU A 715 -32.85 -3.01 -26.84
N SER A 716 -34.10 -2.64 -26.58
CA SER A 716 -35.24 -3.03 -27.42
C SER A 716 -35.07 -2.55 -28.86
N MET A 717 -34.60 -1.31 -29.04
CA MET A 717 -34.32 -0.74 -30.36
C MET A 717 -33.21 -1.53 -31.08
N LEU A 718 -32.06 -1.76 -30.41
CA LEU A 718 -30.92 -2.44 -31.01
C LEU A 718 -31.26 -3.88 -31.43
N THR A 719 -31.99 -4.60 -30.58
CA THR A 719 -32.44 -5.97 -30.90
C THR A 719 -33.46 -6.01 -32.05
N LYS A 720 -34.39 -5.04 -32.12
CA LYS A 720 -35.30 -4.88 -33.27
C LYS A 720 -34.56 -4.52 -34.56
N ALA A 721 -33.43 -3.82 -34.47
CA ALA A 721 -32.56 -3.53 -35.61
C ALA A 721 -31.75 -4.76 -36.09
N GLY A 722 -31.89 -5.92 -35.42
CA GLY A 722 -31.34 -7.20 -35.87
C GLY A 722 -30.11 -7.70 -35.10
N ALA A 723 -29.65 -6.98 -34.08
CA ALA A 723 -28.58 -7.46 -33.20
C ALA A 723 -29.06 -8.58 -32.28
N ARG A 724 -28.26 -9.63 -32.11
CA ARG A 724 -28.57 -10.73 -31.18
C ARG A 724 -28.16 -10.34 -29.77
N GLY A 725 -28.95 -10.71 -28.76
CA GLY A 725 -28.68 -10.36 -27.37
C GLY A 725 -27.29 -10.81 -26.87
N ASN A 726 -26.80 -11.96 -27.31
CA ASN A 726 -25.48 -12.48 -26.95
C ASN A 726 -24.30 -11.78 -27.66
N GLN A 727 -24.57 -10.86 -28.58
CA GLN A 727 -23.56 -10.03 -29.25
C GLN A 727 -23.50 -8.61 -28.65
N ILE A 728 -24.29 -8.29 -27.62
CA ILE A 728 -24.35 -6.93 -27.06
C ILE A 728 -23.56 -6.88 -25.76
N MET A 729 -22.51 -6.07 -25.72
CA MET A 729 -21.84 -5.66 -24.49
C MET A 729 -22.46 -4.35 -24.01
N LEU A 730 -23.16 -4.40 -22.88
CA LEU A 730 -23.86 -3.24 -22.31
C LEU A 730 -22.86 -2.28 -21.66
N GLY A 731 -22.87 -1.02 -22.08
CA GLY A 731 -22.02 0.03 -21.53
C GLY A 731 -22.42 0.41 -20.10
N VAL A 732 -21.43 0.45 -19.20
CA VAL A 732 -21.59 0.90 -17.82
C VAL A 732 -20.62 2.05 -17.56
N ALA A 733 -21.14 3.24 -17.32
CA ALA A 733 -20.30 4.41 -17.04
C ALA A 733 -19.64 4.32 -15.66
N SER A 734 -18.32 4.51 -15.63
CA SER A 734 -17.53 4.70 -14.39
C SER A 734 -17.29 6.19 -14.09
N TYR A 735 -18.23 7.04 -14.51
CA TYR A 735 -18.25 8.48 -14.31
C TYR A 735 -19.70 8.96 -14.22
N GLY A 736 -19.90 10.22 -13.84
CA GLY A 736 -21.17 10.93 -13.90
C GLY A 736 -21.08 12.18 -14.76
N ARG A 737 -22.23 12.63 -15.26
CA ARG A 737 -22.39 13.98 -15.82
C ARG A 737 -22.80 14.95 -14.71
N SER A 738 -22.05 16.05 -14.57
CA SER A 738 -22.26 17.05 -13.53
C SER A 738 -22.93 18.30 -14.08
N PHE A 739 -23.67 19.01 -13.23
CA PHE A 739 -24.43 20.19 -13.64
C PHE A 739 -24.30 21.29 -12.59
N LYS A 740 -24.23 22.56 -13.02
CA LYS A 740 -24.40 23.69 -12.12
C LYS A 740 -25.87 23.95 -11.90
N MET A 741 -26.31 23.82 -10.65
CA MET A 741 -27.71 24.03 -10.30
C MET A 741 -28.09 25.51 -10.41
N LYS A 742 -29.22 25.80 -11.05
CA LYS A 742 -29.81 27.15 -11.08
C LYS A 742 -30.22 27.61 -9.67
N ASN A 743 -30.73 26.68 -8.86
CA ASN A 743 -30.98 26.89 -7.44
C ASN A 743 -30.17 25.86 -6.65
N PRO A 744 -29.17 26.29 -5.85
CA PRO A 744 -28.29 25.38 -5.10
C PRO A 744 -29.02 24.56 -4.03
N ALA A 745 -30.20 25.00 -3.58
CA ALA A 745 -31.02 24.26 -2.62
C ALA A 745 -31.94 23.21 -3.28
N CYS A 746 -32.07 23.21 -4.60
CA CYS A 746 -32.95 22.28 -5.29
C CYS A 746 -32.28 20.91 -5.44
N THR A 747 -32.99 19.86 -5.04
CA THR A 747 -32.57 18.47 -5.24
C THR A 747 -33.70 17.69 -5.91
N GLY A 748 -33.37 16.79 -6.83
CA GLY A 748 -34.34 15.98 -7.58
C GLY A 748 -34.44 16.33 -9.07
N LEU A 749 -35.28 15.58 -9.77
CA LEU A 749 -35.37 15.60 -11.25
C LEU A 749 -36.05 16.86 -11.81
N ASP A 750 -36.82 17.58 -11.00
CA ASP A 750 -37.51 18.80 -11.45
C ASP A 750 -36.62 20.06 -11.33
N CYS A 751 -35.41 19.89 -10.80
CA CYS A 751 -34.45 20.98 -10.67
C CYS A 751 -33.80 21.32 -12.00
N TRP A 752 -33.43 22.60 -12.15
CA TRP A 752 -32.84 23.10 -13.38
C TRP A 752 -31.34 23.36 -13.24
N PHE A 753 -30.62 23.20 -14.34
CA PHE A 753 -29.21 23.54 -14.44
C PHE A 753 -28.95 24.74 -15.38
N THR A 754 -27.77 25.34 -15.28
CA THR A 754 -27.32 26.51 -16.07
C THR A 754 -26.28 26.14 -17.13
N GLY A 755 -25.78 27.13 -17.86
CA GLY A 755 -24.83 26.97 -18.97
C GLY A 755 -25.51 27.09 -20.34
N SER A 756 -24.88 26.50 -21.35
CA SER A 756 -25.37 26.41 -22.72
C SER A 756 -25.24 24.97 -23.23
N PRO A 757 -25.69 24.61 -24.44
CA PRO A 757 -25.50 23.25 -24.96
C PRO A 757 -24.02 22.83 -25.06
N SER A 758 -23.11 23.78 -25.26
CA SER A 758 -21.68 23.54 -25.48
C SER A 758 -20.79 23.95 -24.32
N VAL A 759 -21.32 24.61 -23.29
CA VAL A 759 -20.55 25.11 -22.15
C VAL A 759 -21.25 24.72 -20.85
N SER A 760 -20.57 23.92 -20.03
CA SER A 760 -21.05 23.58 -18.68
C SER A 760 -20.53 24.57 -17.66
N ASP A 761 -21.44 25.11 -16.84
CA ASP A 761 -21.09 25.94 -15.69
C ASP A 761 -20.68 25.11 -14.46
N ALA A 762 -20.69 23.78 -14.57
CA ALA A 762 -20.33 22.89 -13.47
C ALA A 762 -18.83 22.98 -13.18
N ASP A 763 -18.46 23.03 -11.90
CA ASP A 763 -17.05 23.08 -11.53
C ASP A 763 -16.34 21.78 -11.99
N PRO A 764 -15.15 21.87 -12.62
CA PRO A 764 -14.43 20.70 -13.12
C PRO A 764 -14.03 19.74 -11.99
N GLY A 765 -13.88 18.46 -12.35
CA GLY A 765 -13.22 17.48 -11.50
C GLY A 765 -11.76 17.86 -11.20
N ILE A 766 -11.27 17.51 -10.01
CA ILE A 766 -9.90 17.84 -9.60
C ILE A 766 -8.83 17.04 -10.37
N CYS A 767 -9.18 15.84 -10.82
CA CYS A 767 -8.31 14.96 -11.60
C CYS A 767 -8.69 14.99 -13.08
N THR A 768 -9.99 14.96 -13.41
CA THR A 768 -10.43 14.97 -14.81
C THR A 768 -10.26 16.32 -15.47
N GLY A 769 -10.33 17.41 -14.70
CA GLY A 769 -10.17 18.77 -15.22
C GLY A 769 -11.31 19.26 -16.12
N GLU A 770 -12.36 18.46 -16.33
CA GLU A 770 -13.40 18.73 -17.34
C GLU A 770 -14.74 19.16 -16.69
N PRO A 771 -15.25 20.36 -17.00
CA PRO A 771 -16.60 20.79 -16.60
C PRO A 771 -17.68 19.86 -17.14
N GLY A 772 -18.68 19.52 -16.32
CA GLY A 772 -19.77 18.66 -16.76
C GLY A 772 -19.46 17.16 -16.74
N TYR A 773 -18.23 16.78 -16.37
CA TYR A 773 -17.78 15.39 -16.25
C TYR A 773 -17.08 15.15 -14.91
N ILE A 774 -17.42 14.07 -14.23
CA ILE A 774 -16.78 13.71 -12.97
C ILE A 774 -16.59 12.20 -12.86
N SER A 775 -15.36 11.75 -12.61
CA SER A 775 -15.09 10.31 -12.48
C SER A 775 -15.73 9.73 -11.21
N ASN A 776 -15.99 8.42 -11.20
CA ASN A 776 -16.49 7.75 -10.00
C ASN A 776 -15.50 7.84 -8.82
N ALA A 777 -14.19 7.88 -9.11
CA ALA A 777 -13.15 8.10 -8.10
C ALA A 777 -13.29 9.50 -7.46
N GLU A 778 -13.47 10.54 -8.27
CA GLU A 778 -13.68 11.89 -7.77
C GLU A 778 -15.01 12.05 -7.05
N LEU A 779 -16.09 11.36 -7.47
CA LEU A 779 -17.34 11.34 -6.71
C LEU A 779 -17.16 10.74 -5.31
N LYS A 780 -16.38 9.66 -5.19
CA LYS A 780 -16.03 9.05 -3.89
C LYS A 780 -15.17 9.99 -3.04
N CYS A 781 -14.16 10.62 -3.63
CA CYS A 781 -13.29 11.59 -2.95
C CYS A 781 -14.05 12.87 -2.55
N ARG A 782 -14.91 13.42 -3.41
CA ARG A 782 -15.74 14.58 -3.11
C ARG A 782 -16.73 14.26 -1.99
N ASN A 783 -17.34 13.08 -1.95
CA ASN A 783 -18.18 12.69 -0.81
C ASN A 783 -17.42 12.65 0.52
N ALA A 784 -16.09 12.48 0.50
CA ALA A 784 -15.23 12.65 1.68
C ALA A 784 -14.92 14.14 1.97
N ARG A 785 -14.65 14.97 0.95
CA ARG A 785 -14.41 16.43 1.10
C ARG A 785 -15.64 17.24 1.47
N TRP A 786 -16.83 16.96 0.93
CA TRP A 786 -18.10 17.62 1.29
C TRP A 786 -18.50 17.40 2.76
N ARG A 787 -17.93 16.38 3.41
CA ARG A 787 -18.05 16.18 4.86
C ARG A 787 -17.04 16.99 5.69
N GLY A 788 -16.03 17.61 5.06
CA GLY A 788 -14.96 18.34 5.71
C GLY A 788 -14.81 19.83 5.32
N SER A 789 -15.46 20.31 4.26
CA SER A 789 -15.34 21.71 3.82
C SER A 789 -16.63 22.51 4.02
N THR A 790 -16.71 23.27 5.13
CA THR A 790 -17.52 24.49 5.19
C THR A 790 -16.78 25.63 4.47
N HIS A 791 -16.49 25.45 3.19
CA HIS A 791 -16.16 26.57 2.32
C HIS A 791 -17.43 26.90 1.55
N ARG A 792 -18.16 27.90 2.06
CA ARG A 792 -18.93 28.76 1.17
C ARG A 792 -17.92 29.29 0.15
N ALA A 793 -18.14 28.99 -1.12
CA ALA A 793 -17.46 29.71 -2.19
C ALA A 793 -17.77 31.22 -2.03
N PRO A 794 -16.82 32.11 -2.35
CA PRO A 794 -17.10 33.55 -2.42
C PRO A 794 -18.26 33.86 -3.39
#